data_AF-A0A2G4K5Z9-F1
#
_entry.id   AF-A0A2G4K5Z9-F1
#
_cell.length_a   1.000
_cell.length_b   1.000
_cell.length_c   1.000
_cell.angle_alpha   90.00
_cell.angle_beta   90.00
_cell.angle_gamma   90.00
#
_symmetry.space_group_name_H-M   'P 1'
#
loop_
_entity.id
_entity.type
_entity.pdbx_description
1 polymer ?
#
loop_
_entity_poly.entity_id
_entity_poly.type
_entity_poly.pdbx_seq_one_letter_code
_entity_poly.pdbx_strand_id
1 'polypeptide(L)'
;MFELDRRALLLGLPVASAPLAEGTRQAPGLRAVSLQTAMRLQPLGIDDPRPMLSWRLEGPAGAVQSAYQIMVASTPEKLRAGVADLWDSGRVKSSESVGVRYGGAPLKARQRCFWRVKTWDAAGRASEWSPPATWEMGLIDQTEWIGDWLAVEAADERDDRAAGVRWVEAQTPKPHETCRFRLSFRSGMGEGRLVILTEGKLSKLVLDGRVVELPWRNPNGYGDPPALAFPLRLEAGAHELIVEVTATGPDGGPGRAVLGAQVRMLDAEGAARRVVDGWESEAADAWKPAVVRTTQPHFPWPPTPARLLRRAFTLSKPPTQARLYVSALGGYRIWLNGRRVGDDELQSEPAQYRRHVPYRAYDVTDLLRDGENVVGLMVGDGTFASYQAPDGRYAYGPAPRRVRLFIESRDAEDRVERIATDAAWRHAISPVLMSEIYAGEDHDLRLWPHGWAEPGFDDSGWSKVWTAPPPEGGPCALLSEPIRETRILKAVSIRAVGPDRHIVDFGQNFAGRVRLRVKGAKGALVIVRHAEILDGQGGLDRRNLRVARAEDRYILNGDDAPETLQPIFTYQGFRYAEIQGVATLGQNMIDGVVLSSDLPEIGVFRTAEPVVQNLWLNSLWSQRSNFMGIPTDCPQRDERLGWTGDAQVFWETAAFNMDVGGFTRGFTRTLRDDQAPNGAYPMWSPSPRGLGWGTTSPTPGWADGGVMLPYVAYLHSGDRSIVDENWEAMSAYASGVLAENPDGLWRRGRGADFGDWLALDGKSPGDATTPKDLIATAMLARSVDQLAQMAAWTGRSAEAKTWRAQGDRIKATFASAFARADGTVGNGSHTGYILALRLGPLPQGLRKAAGEKLAADIRRRGTLLSTGFLGTPLALDTLVDHGHTSLAFDLLLRTEYPSWGYMVRRGATTTWERWNGDTGDVSMNSFNHYALGAVCGFLYRRVTGIEPITPGFGAFRVAPLIDRRLQSAGATVDSARGRIETNWQVSGDRAVLKVRVPANSRAEVVLPTLARSLGAGEHTLSVSLTP
;
A
#
# COMPACT_ATOMS: atom_id res chain seq x y z
N MET A 1 10.70 -19.80 -15.45
CA MET A 1 10.38 -20.97 -16.30
C MET A 1 9.43 -21.83 -15.50
N PHE A 2 8.18 -22.02 -15.95
CA PHE A 2 7.18 -22.79 -15.22
C PHE A 2 7.46 -24.28 -15.40
N GLU A 3 8.02 -24.94 -14.39
CA GLU A 3 7.94 -26.39 -14.29
C GLU A 3 6.55 -26.76 -13.75
N LEU A 4 5.70 -27.20 -14.67
CA LEU A 4 4.51 -27.99 -14.36
C LEU A 4 4.97 -29.37 -13.91
N ASP A 5 4.66 -29.72 -12.67
CA ASP A 5 4.90 -31.05 -12.10
C ASP A 5 4.11 -32.11 -12.89
N ARG A 6 4.84 -32.83 -13.76
CA ARG A 6 4.36 -33.96 -14.55
C ARG A 6 4.70 -35.26 -13.82
N ARG A 7 4.02 -35.59 -12.72
CA ARG A 7 4.07 -36.95 -12.13
C ARG A 7 2.91 -37.26 -11.19
N ALA A 8 1.72 -37.46 -11.77
CA ALA A 8 0.65 -38.25 -11.15
C ALA A 8 -0.24 -38.88 -12.23
N LEU A 9 0.30 -39.87 -12.95
CA LEU A 9 -0.50 -40.76 -13.80
C LEU A 9 0.29 -42.04 -14.01
N LEU A 10 -0.16 -43.14 -13.37
CA LEU A 10 -0.07 -44.55 -13.82
C LEU A 10 -0.27 -45.49 -12.62
N LEU A 11 -1.54 -45.80 -12.31
CA LEU A 11 -1.93 -47.09 -11.74
C LEU A 11 -3.22 -47.52 -12.45
N GLY A 12 -3.07 -48.45 -13.38
CA GLY A 12 -4.17 -49.03 -14.13
C GLY A 12 -4.89 -50.12 -13.34
N LEU A 13 -6.22 -50.04 -13.30
CA LEU A 13 -7.12 -51.14 -12.98
C LEU A 13 -8.22 -51.17 -14.04
N PRO A 14 -8.63 -52.34 -14.55
CA PRO A 14 -9.60 -52.43 -15.63
C PRO A 14 -11.01 -52.25 -15.06
N VAL A 15 -11.72 -51.20 -15.47
CA VAL A 15 -13.15 -51.05 -15.19
C VAL A 15 -13.93 -51.63 -16.38
N ALA A 16 -14.73 -52.66 -16.10
CA ALA A 16 -15.65 -53.27 -17.04
C ALA A 16 -16.64 -52.22 -17.59
N SER A 17 -16.76 -52.15 -18.91
CA SER A 17 -17.69 -51.29 -19.62
C SER A 17 -19.12 -51.83 -19.52
N ALA A 18 -19.98 -51.16 -18.75
CA ALA A 18 -21.43 -51.25 -18.91
C ALA A 18 -21.90 -50.08 -19.79
N PRO A 19 -22.86 -50.30 -20.71
CA PRO A 19 -23.36 -49.23 -21.58
C PRO A 19 -24.24 -48.28 -20.75
N LEU A 20 -23.75 -47.08 -20.48
CA LEU A 20 -24.57 -46.01 -19.93
C LEU A 20 -25.40 -45.41 -21.07
N ALA A 21 -26.72 -45.49 -20.92
CA ALA A 21 -27.67 -44.81 -21.77
C ALA A 21 -27.33 -43.31 -21.85
N GLU A 22 -27.22 -42.79 -23.08
CA GLU A 22 -27.16 -41.36 -23.35
C GLU A 22 -28.50 -40.71 -22.97
N GLY A 23 -28.65 -40.40 -21.69
CA GLY A 23 -29.60 -39.39 -21.26
C GLY A 23 -29.12 -38.05 -21.78
N THR A 24 -29.93 -37.41 -22.62
CA THR A 24 -29.76 -36.02 -23.07
C THR A 24 -29.53 -35.12 -21.85
N ARG A 25 -28.26 -34.81 -21.53
CA ARG A 25 -27.94 -33.76 -20.55
C ARG A 25 -28.41 -32.44 -21.15
N GLN A 26 -29.50 -31.92 -20.62
CA GLN A 26 -29.96 -30.56 -20.86
C GLN A 26 -28.76 -29.61 -20.68
N ALA A 27 -28.51 -28.73 -21.64
CA ALA A 27 -27.45 -27.73 -21.51
C ALA A 27 -27.66 -26.97 -20.18
N PRO A 28 -26.62 -26.81 -19.34
CA PRO A 28 -26.80 -26.20 -18.03
C PRO A 28 -27.37 -24.80 -18.18
N GLY A 29 -28.50 -24.53 -17.51
CA GLY A 29 -29.12 -23.20 -17.48
C GLY A 29 -28.22 -22.15 -16.83
N LEU A 30 -28.65 -20.89 -16.89
CA LEU A 30 -27.99 -19.79 -16.19
C LEU A 30 -27.87 -20.14 -14.69
N ARG A 31 -26.71 -19.91 -14.07
CA ARG A 31 -26.48 -20.11 -12.63
C ARG A 31 -25.66 -18.98 -12.03
N ALA A 32 -25.96 -18.61 -10.80
CA ALA A 32 -25.17 -17.65 -10.03
C ALA A 32 -24.07 -18.37 -9.22
N VAL A 33 -22.85 -17.84 -9.29
CA VAL A 33 -21.64 -18.39 -8.65
C VAL A 33 -20.82 -17.25 -8.05
N SER A 34 -19.84 -17.60 -7.21
CA SER A 34 -18.89 -16.63 -6.61
C SER A 34 -19.59 -15.42 -5.97
N LEU A 35 -20.52 -15.69 -5.06
CA LEU A 35 -21.22 -14.65 -4.31
C LEU A 35 -20.21 -13.85 -3.46
N GLN A 36 -20.31 -12.54 -3.53
CA GLN A 36 -19.46 -11.61 -2.78
C GLN A 36 -20.30 -10.58 -2.05
N THR A 37 -19.87 -10.23 -0.84
CA THR A 37 -20.39 -9.13 -0.04
C THR A 37 -19.26 -8.12 0.17
N ALA A 38 -19.48 -6.85 -0.14
CA ALA A 38 -18.46 -5.79 -0.06
C ALA A 38 -17.14 -6.20 -0.76
N MET A 39 -17.25 -6.74 -1.98
CA MET A 39 -16.15 -7.25 -2.82
C MET A 39 -15.34 -8.44 -2.25
N ARG A 40 -15.83 -9.10 -1.19
CA ARG A 40 -15.19 -10.26 -0.55
C ARG A 40 -16.12 -11.45 -0.50
N LEU A 41 -15.59 -12.67 -0.55
CA LEU A 41 -16.41 -13.90 -0.64
C LEU A 41 -17.23 -14.17 0.63
N GLN A 42 -16.60 -14.10 1.80
CA GLN A 42 -17.25 -14.33 3.09
C GLN A 42 -16.67 -13.42 4.17
N PRO A 43 -16.87 -12.10 4.08
CA PRO A 43 -16.19 -11.17 4.95
C PRO A 43 -16.70 -11.25 6.39
N LEU A 44 -15.76 -11.16 7.32
CA LEU A 44 -15.98 -10.99 8.75
C LEU A 44 -15.67 -9.55 9.15
N GLY A 45 -16.54 -8.94 9.95
CA GLY A 45 -16.32 -7.62 10.53
C GLY A 45 -16.52 -6.47 9.55
N ILE A 46 -17.65 -6.43 8.82
CA ILE A 46 -17.99 -5.27 7.97
C ILE A 46 -18.80 -4.22 8.73
N ASP A 47 -18.42 -2.95 8.60
CA ASP A 47 -19.14 -1.84 9.25
C ASP A 47 -20.19 -1.17 8.33
N ASP A 48 -20.19 -1.41 7.01
CA ASP A 48 -21.23 -0.84 6.12
C ASP A 48 -22.57 -1.52 6.41
N PRO A 49 -23.57 -0.80 6.99
CA PRO A 49 -24.84 -1.39 7.40
C PRO A 49 -25.72 -1.80 6.21
N ARG A 50 -25.35 -1.41 4.98
CA ARG A 50 -26.03 -1.80 3.75
C ARG A 50 -25.00 -2.29 2.74
N PRO A 51 -24.35 -3.45 2.99
CA PRO A 51 -23.25 -3.88 2.15
C PRO A 51 -23.70 -4.16 0.71
N MET A 52 -22.77 -4.04 -0.23
CA MET A 52 -23.00 -4.36 -1.64
C MET A 52 -22.90 -5.87 -1.87
N LEU A 53 -23.80 -6.42 -2.67
CA LEU A 53 -23.85 -7.83 -3.03
C LEU A 53 -23.58 -8.01 -4.54
N SER A 54 -22.72 -8.97 -4.86
CA SER A 54 -22.32 -9.27 -6.24
C SER A 54 -22.32 -10.78 -6.47
N TRP A 55 -22.60 -11.21 -7.69
CA TRP A 55 -22.49 -12.60 -8.13
C TRP A 55 -22.05 -12.67 -9.58
N ARG A 56 -21.20 -13.66 -9.87
CA ARG A 56 -20.86 -14.04 -11.25
C ARG A 56 -21.92 -14.96 -11.81
N LEU A 57 -21.98 -15.03 -13.13
CA LEU A 57 -22.92 -15.87 -13.84
C LEU A 57 -22.18 -16.87 -14.73
N GLU A 58 -22.68 -18.09 -14.77
CA GLU A 58 -22.27 -19.11 -15.73
C GLU A 58 -23.50 -19.62 -16.47
N GLY A 59 -23.32 -20.01 -17.72
CA GLY A 59 -24.43 -20.44 -18.57
C GLY A 59 -23.97 -20.68 -20.01
N PRO A 60 -24.91 -21.00 -20.92
CA PRO A 60 -24.62 -21.24 -22.32
C PRO A 60 -24.16 -19.97 -23.04
N ALA A 61 -23.70 -20.10 -24.28
CA ALA A 61 -23.40 -18.95 -25.14
C ALA A 61 -24.63 -18.02 -25.24
N GLY A 62 -24.38 -16.70 -25.19
CA GLY A 62 -25.43 -15.68 -25.14
C GLY A 62 -26.15 -15.54 -23.79
N ALA A 63 -25.71 -16.23 -22.73
CA ALA A 63 -26.30 -16.13 -21.40
C ALA A 63 -26.30 -14.67 -20.87
N VAL A 64 -27.50 -14.18 -20.54
CA VAL A 64 -27.75 -12.86 -19.96
C VAL A 64 -28.81 -12.96 -18.87
N GLN A 65 -28.71 -12.10 -17.86
CA GLN A 65 -29.70 -12.02 -16.79
C GLN A 65 -30.78 -10.98 -17.12
N SER A 66 -32.05 -11.32 -16.91
CA SER A 66 -33.19 -10.41 -17.05
C SER A 66 -33.80 -9.97 -15.71
N ALA A 67 -33.63 -10.80 -14.67
CA ALA A 67 -34.08 -10.52 -13.31
C ALA A 67 -33.25 -11.29 -12.28
N TYR A 68 -33.33 -10.87 -11.02
CA TYR A 68 -32.79 -11.59 -9.87
C TYR A 68 -33.74 -11.58 -8.68
N GLN A 69 -33.48 -12.44 -7.70
CA GLN A 69 -34.10 -12.44 -6.38
C GLN A 69 -33.03 -12.82 -5.35
N ILE A 70 -32.89 -12.01 -4.32
CA ILE A 70 -31.96 -12.21 -3.21
C ILE A 70 -32.77 -12.58 -1.98
N MET A 71 -32.35 -13.62 -1.27
CA MET A 71 -32.85 -13.96 0.05
C MET A 71 -31.72 -13.87 1.07
N VAL A 72 -31.98 -13.20 2.19
CA VAL A 72 -31.09 -13.06 3.34
C VAL A 72 -31.82 -13.50 4.61
N ALA A 73 -31.18 -14.34 5.40
CA ALA A 73 -31.69 -14.83 6.66
C ALA A 73 -30.65 -14.73 7.79
N SER A 74 -31.14 -14.70 9.03
CA SER A 74 -30.31 -14.67 10.25
C SER A 74 -29.68 -16.02 10.60
N THR A 75 -30.18 -17.12 10.05
CA THR A 75 -29.68 -18.49 10.28
C THR A 75 -29.70 -19.29 8.98
N PRO A 76 -28.83 -20.30 8.84
CA PRO A 76 -28.84 -21.18 7.67
C PRO A 76 -30.11 -22.04 7.62
N GLU A 77 -30.70 -22.40 8.75
CA GLU A 77 -31.95 -23.17 8.84
C GLU A 77 -33.12 -22.41 8.23
N LYS A 78 -33.28 -21.12 8.59
CA LYS A 78 -34.31 -20.25 8.01
C LYS A 78 -34.13 -20.12 6.50
N LEU A 79 -32.89 -19.89 6.03
CA LEU A 79 -32.62 -19.75 4.59
C LEU A 79 -32.95 -21.04 3.83
N ARG A 80 -32.59 -22.22 4.37
CA ARG A 80 -32.93 -23.53 3.79
C ARG A 80 -34.44 -23.75 3.72
N ALA A 81 -35.17 -23.34 4.76
CA ALA A 81 -36.64 -23.38 4.82
C ALA A 81 -37.33 -22.34 3.91
N GLY A 82 -36.59 -21.48 3.21
CA GLY A 82 -37.16 -20.41 2.39
C GLY A 82 -37.70 -19.23 3.19
N VAL A 83 -37.27 -19.08 4.44
CA VAL A 83 -37.61 -17.95 5.31
C VAL A 83 -36.47 -16.94 5.26
N ALA A 84 -36.70 -15.79 4.62
CA ALA A 84 -35.75 -14.69 4.52
C ALA A 84 -36.11 -13.57 5.50
N ASP A 85 -35.85 -13.78 6.79
CA ASP A 85 -36.27 -12.88 7.87
C ASP A 85 -35.50 -11.55 7.91
N LEU A 86 -34.42 -11.40 7.14
CA LEU A 86 -33.68 -10.14 7.01
C LEU A 86 -34.03 -9.41 5.70
N TRP A 87 -34.08 -10.14 4.58
CA TRP A 87 -34.42 -9.54 3.30
C TRP A 87 -34.87 -10.56 2.26
N ASP A 88 -36.03 -10.33 1.64
CA ASP A 88 -36.37 -10.89 0.34
C ASP A 88 -36.55 -9.74 -0.64
N SER A 89 -35.74 -9.67 -1.70
CA SER A 89 -35.88 -8.62 -2.71
C SER A 89 -37.14 -8.79 -3.57
N GLY A 90 -37.78 -9.96 -3.52
CA GLY A 90 -38.68 -10.42 -4.57
C GLY A 90 -37.97 -10.52 -5.91
N ARG A 91 -38.73 -10.79 -6.97
CA ARG A 91 -38.19 -10.79 -8.34
C ARG A 91 -37.99 -9.34 -8.80
N VAL A 92 -36.74 -8.90 -8.88
CA VAL A 92 -36.33 -7.59 -9.38
C VAL A 92 -35.98 -7.69 -10.86
N LYS A 93 -36.70 -6.97 -11.73
CA LYS A 93 -36.41 -6.90 -13.17
C LYS A 93 -35.18 -6.02 -13.41
N SER A 94 -34.00 -6.62 -13.39
CA SER A 94 -32.72 -5.97 -13.62
C SER A 94 -31.67 -6.97 -14.13
N SER A 95 -30.77 -6.48 -14.99
CA SER A 95 -29.58 -7.21 -15.44
C SER A 95 -28.37 -6.99 -14.52
N GLU A 96 -28.50 -6.19 -13.47
CA GLU A 96 -27.42 -5.98 -12.50
C GLU A 96 -27.09 -7.26 -11.75
N SER A 97 -25.79 -7.55 -11.64
CA SER A 97 -25.24 -8.68 -10.89
C SER A 97 -24.01 -8.29 -10.07
N VAL A 98 -23.70 -7.00 -10.03
CA VAL A 98 -22.51 -6.45 -9.38
C VAL A 98 -22.94 -5.20 -8.63
N GLY A 99 -22.57 -5.09 -7.35
CA GLY A 99 -22.80 -3.88 -6.57
C GLY A 99 -24.27 -3.64 -6.17
N VAL A 100 -25.07 -4.70 -5.99
CA VAL A 100 -26.47 -4.56 -5.57
C VAL A 100 -26.54 -4.25 -4.08
N ARG A 101 -27.00 -3.05 -3.72
CA ARG A 101 -27.10 -2.60 -2.32
C ARG A 101 -28.09 -3.48 -1.55
N TYR A 102 -27.68 -3.96 -0.37
CA TYR A 102 -28.61 -4.58 0.58
C TYR A 102 -29.78 -3.64 0.91
N GLY A 103 -31.00 -4.12 0.68
CA GLY A 103 -32.24 -3.35 0.83
C GLY A 103 -33.19 -3.89 1.91
N GLY A 104 -32.69 -4.71 2.82
CA GLY A 104 -33.50 -5.37 3.85
C GLY A 104 -33.60 -4.62 5.17
N ALA A 105 -34.01 -5.35 6.22
CA ALA A 105 -34.10 -4.85 7.57
C ALA A 105 -32.73 -4.36 8.10
N PRO A 106 -32.68 -3.35 8.98
CA PRO A 106 -31.43 -2.88 9.58
C PRO A 106 -30.62 -4.02 10.20
N LEU A 107 -29.36 -4.12 9.79
CA LEU A 107 -28.42 -5.12 10.31
C LEU A 107 -27.87 -4.66 11.66
N LYS A 108 -27.69 -5.62 12.59
CA LYS A 108 -27.15 -5.37 13.92
C LYS A 108 -25.65 -5.64 13.98
N ALA A 109 -24.96 -5.02 14.93
CA ALA A 109 -23.56 -5.31 15.20
C ALA A 109 -23.37 -6.81 15.47
N ARG A 110 -22.28 -7.39 14.94
CA ARG A 110 -21.92 -8.81 15.08
C ARG A 110 -22.94 -9.79 14.50
N GLN A 111 -23.94 -9.32 13.74
CA GLN A 111 -24.95 -10.17 13.14
C GLN A 111 -24.36 -10.96 11.96
N ARG A 112 -24.39 -12.28 12.06
CA ARG A 112 -24.13 -13.16 10.92
C ARG A 112 -25.34 -13.23 10.01
N CYS A 113 -25.10 -13.11 8.72
CA CYS A 113 -26.13 -13.11 7.69
C CYS A 113 -25.81 -14.20 6.67
N PHE A 114 -26.84 -14.95 6.26
CA PHE A 114 -26.77 -16.01 5.28
C PHE A 114 -27.59 -15.59 4.08
N TRP A 115 -27.05 -15.69 2.87
CA TRP A 115 -27.77 -15.24 1.67
C TRP A 115 -27.56 -16.14 0.47
N ARG A 116 -28.51 -16.09 -0.45
CA ARG A 116 -28.46 -16.77 -1.75
C ARG A 116 -29.16 -15.93 -2.80
N VAL A 117 -28.85 -16.19 -4.07
CA VAL A 117 -29.45 -15.48 -5.20
C VAL A 117 -30.03 -16.47 -6.20
N LYS A 118 -31.17 -16.11 -6.77
CA LYS A 118 -31.80 -16.74 -7.92
C LYS A 118 -31.85 -15.74 -9.06
N THR A 119 -31.72 -16.21 -10.29
CA THR A 119 -31.64 -15.39 -11.48
C THR A 119 -32.59 -15.89 -12.56
N TRP A 120 -32.93 -15.03 -13.52
CA TRP A 120 -33.73 -15.40 -14.68
C TRP A 120 -32.98 -15.04 -15.95
N ASP A 121 -33.04 -15.91 -16.95
CA ASP A 121 -32.47 -15.62 -18.27
C ASP A 121 -33.37 -14.70 -19.11
N ALA A 122 -32.94 -14.35 -20.33
CA ALA A 122 -33.73 -13.53 -21.26
C ALA A 122 -35.08 -14.15 -21.66
N ALA A 123 -35.21 -15.49 -21.60
CA ALA A 123 -36.46 -16.20 -21.89
C ALA A 123 -37.39 -16.27 -20.66
N GLY A 124 -36.98 -15.69 -19.52
CA GLY A 124 -37.75 -15.72 -18.28
C GLY A 124 -37.69 -17.06 -17.56
N ARG A 125 -36.75 -17.94 -17.89
CA ARG A 125 -36.52 -19.20 -17.17
C ARG A 125 -35.71 -18.92 -15.91
N ALA A 126 -36.20 -19.40 -14.77
CA ALA A 126 -35.51 -19.27 -13.49
C ALA A 126 -34.32 -20.23 -13.41
N SER A 127 -33.26 -19.80 -12.73
CA SER A 127 -32.18 -20.67 -12.29
C SER A 127 -32.51 -21.37 -10.98
N GLU A 128 -31.73 -22.38 -10.65
CA GLU A 128 -31.64 -22.87 -9.27
C GLU A 128 -31.09 -21.77 -8.36
N TRP A 129 -31.43 -21.85 -7.08
CA TRP A 129 -30.77 -20.99 -6.08
C TRP A 129 -29.27 -21.26 -6.07
N SER A 130 -28.47 -20.21 -5.92
CA SER A 130 -27.05 -20.36 -5.63
C SER A 130 -26.85 -21.14 -4.33
N PRO A 131 -25.67 -21.78 -4.15
CA PRO A 131 -25.21 -22.15 -2.82
C PRO A 131 -25.27 -20.91 -1.89
N PRO A 132 -25.63 -21.10 -0.60
CA PRO A 132 -25.66 -19.99 0.33
C PRO A 132 -24.24 -19.47 0.62
N ALA A 133 -24.11 -18.15 0.65
CA ALA A 133 -22.92 -17.44 1.11
C ALA A 133 -23.22 -16.73 2.44
N THR A 134 -22.18 -16.21 3.10
CA THR A 134 -22.34 -15.55 4.40
C THR A 134 -21.50 -14.30 4.49
N TRP A 135 -21.96 -13.34 5.29
CA TRP A 135 -21.11 -12.29 5.84
C TRP A 135 -21.44 -12.10 7.32
N GLU A 136 -20.57 -11.42 8.04
CA GLU A 136 -20.82 -11.06 9.42
C GLU A 136 -20.50 -9.59 9.67
N MET A 137 -21.44 -8.90 10.28
CA MET A 137 -21.28 -7.49 10.64
C MET A 137 -20.19 -7.31 11.68
N GLY A 138 -19.51 -6.17 11.61
CA GLY A 138 -18.59 -5.69 12.61
C GLY A 138 -19.30 -5.02 13.77
N LEU A 139 -18.69 -3.97 14.30
CA LEU A 139 -19.21 -3.24 15.45
C LEU A 139 -20.16 -2.13 15.05
N ILE A 140 -20.16 -1.66 13.80
CA ILE A 140 -21.07 -0.65 13.21
C ILE A 140 -21.07 0.73 13.89
N ASP A 141 -20.96 0.81 15.22
CA ASP A 141 -20.92 2.03 16.03
C ASP A 141 -19.81 1.98 17.09
N GLN A 142 -19.31 3.15 17.50
CA GLN A 142 -18.25 3.26 18.49
C GLN A 142 -18.65 2.78 19.89
N THR A 143 -19.93 2.86 20.25
CA THR A 143 -20.46 2.42 21.55
C THR A 143 -20.44 0.90 21.74
N GLU A 144 -20.31 0.13 20.66
CA GLU A 144 -20.22 -1.34 20.69
C GLU A 144 -18.84 -1.83 21.14
N TRP A 145 -17.83 -0.95 21.11
CA TRP A 145 -16.54 -1.27 21.69
C TRP A 145 -16.58 -1.26 23.21
N ILE A 146 -16.11 -2.36 23.80
CA ILE A 146 -15.89 -2.51 25.24
C ILE A 146 -14.39 -2.59 25.58
N GLY A 147 -14.08 -2.52 26.87
CA GLY A 147 -12.71 -2.50 27.39
C GLY A 147 -12.00 -1.18 27.20
N ASP A 148 -10.87 -1.06 27.88
CA ASP A 148 -10.04 0.14 27.92
C ASP A 148 -8.99 0.14 26.81
N TRP A 149 -8.57 1.32 26.36
CA TRP A 149 -7.31 1.45 25.64
C TRP A 149 -6.17 1.28 26.62
N LEU A 150 -5.31 0.29 26.43
CA LEU A 150 -4.13 0.09 27.26
C LEU A 150 -2.93 0.79 26.63
N ALA A 151 -2.18 1.55 27.42
CA ALA A 151 -0.87 2.05 27.02
C ALA A 151 0.12 0.89 26.90
N VAL A 152 0.98 0.95 25.88
CA VAL A 152 2.03 -0.04 25.65
C VAL A 152 3.41 0.61 25.76
N GLU A 153 3.80 0.83 27.00
CA GLU A 153 5.09 1.37 27.42
C GLU A 153 5.39 0.86 28.85
N ALA A 154 6.61 1.01 29.36
CA ALA A 154 6.95 0.76 30.77
C ALA A 154 6.77 2.02 31.64
N ALA A 155 6.74 1.84 32.96
CA ALA A 155 6.50 2.96 33.89
C ALA A 155 7.58 4.05 33.74
N ASP A 156 8.84 3.64 33.55
CA ASP A 156 9.95 4.55 33.34
C ASP A 156 9.83 5.28 31.98
N GLU A 157 9.42 4.59 30.91
CA GLU A 157 9.13 5.20 29.60
C GLU A 157 7.99 6.22 29.68
N ARG A 158 6.91 5.90 30.41
CA ARG A 158 5.79 6.82 30.67
C ARG A 158 6.25 8.06 31.41
N ASP A 159 7.04 7.86 32.46
CA ASP A 159 7.50 8.94 33.33
C ASP A 159 8.56 9.82 32.60
N ASP A 160 9.39 9.22 31.74
CA ASP A 160 10.29 9.95 30.83
C ASP A 160 9.48 10.83 29.87
N ARG A 161 8.45 10.25 29.25
CA ARG A 161 7.53 10.92 28.34
C ARG A 161 6.77 12.06 29.03
N ALA A 162 6.29 11.83 30.25
CA ALA A 162 5.58 12.83 31.04
C ALA A 162 6.47 14.00 31.46
N ALA A 163 7.74 13.73 31.77
CA ALA A 163 8.72 14.77 32.08
C ALA A 163 9.12 15.60 30.85
N GLY A 164 8.98 15.06 29.64
CA GLY A 164 9.29 15.80 28.41
C GLY A 164 10.79 16.00 28.19
N VAL A 165 11.12 16.79 27.18
CA VAL A 165 12.44 17.41 27.02
C VAL A 165 12.25 18.92 27.05
N ARG A 166 13.26 19.68 27.50
CA ARG A 166 13.29 21.11 27.28
C ARG A 166 13.94 21.38 25.93
N TRP A 167 13.17 21.98 25.03
CA TRP A 167 13.69 22.46 23.75
C TRP A 167 14.38 23.81 23.94
N VAL A 168 15.64 23.90 23.53
CA VAL A 168 16.44 25.11 23.59
C VAL A 168 17.12 25.38 22.25
N GLU A 169 17.38 26.65 21.97
CA GLU A 169 18.00 27.13 20.73
C GLU A 169 19.25 27.96 21.05
N ALA A 170 20.25 27.89 20.17
CA ALA A 170 21.45 28.71 20.26
C ALA A 170 21.12 30.20 20.09
N GLN A 171 21.97 31.09 20.61
CA GLN A 171 21.77 32.53 20.43
C GLN A 171 22.15 32.96 19.02
N THR A 172 21.15 33.33 18.22
CA THR A 172 21.32 33.94 16.86
C THR A 172 22.31 33.19 15.95
N PRO A 173 22.15 31.87 15.74
CA PRO A 173 23.12 31.09 14.98
C PRO A 173 23.12 31.48 13.50
N LYS A 174 24.28 31.49 12.87
CA LYS A 174 24.41 31.58 11.41
C LYS A 174 24.25 30.19 10.79
N PRO A 175 23.75 30.08 9.55
CA PRO A 175 23.74 28.82 8.82
C PRO A 175 25.15 28.20 8.79
N HIS A 176 25.23 26.88 8.96
CA HIS A 176 26.47 26.10 8.97
C HIS A 176 27.44 26.37 10.14
N GLU A 177 27.09 27.28 11.05
CA GLU A 177 27.84 27.51 12.29
C GLU A 177 27.67 26.32 13.24
N THR A 178 28.74 25.90 13.91
CA THR A 178 28.64 24.89 14.97
C THR A 178 28.41 25.58 16.31
N CYS A 179 27.22 25.38 16.87
CA CYS A 179 26.82 25.92 18.16
C CYS A 179 27.05 24.89 19.26
N ARG A 180 27.46 25.35 20.44
CA ARG A 180 27.71 24.49 21.61
C ARG A 180 26.65 24.72 22.67
N PHE A 181 26.11 23.63 23.19
CA PHE A 181 25.22 23.60 24.34
C PHE A 181 25.90 22.90 25.51
N ARG A 182 25.62 23.34 26.73
CA ARG A 182 26.13 22.76 27.97
C ARG A 182 25.00 22.49 28.95
N LEU A 183 25.07 21.35 29.64
CA LEU A 183 24.26 21.02 30.81
C LEU A 183 25.16 20.55 31.95
N SER A 184 25.01 21.17 33.13
CA SER A 184 25.66 20.74 34.37
C SER A 184 24.65 20.06 35.28
N PHE A 185 25.00 18.89 35.82
CA PHE A 185 24.13 18.14 36.75
C PHE A 185 24.95 17.36 37.78
N ARG A 186 24.28 16.76 38.78
CA ARG A 186 24.93 15.94 39.81
C ARG A 186 24.27 14.57 39.92
N SER A 187 25.07 13.53 40.15
CA SER A 187 24.60 12.15 40.35
C SER A 187 25.18 11.53 41.64
N GLY A 188 24.49 10.52 42.17
CA GLY A 188 24.89 9.75 43.37
C GLY A 188 25.78 8.53 43.08
N MET A 189 26.34 8.42 41.86
CA MET A 189 26.89 7.21 41.24
C MET A 189 25.81 6.25 40.75
N GLY A 190 25.89 5.82 39.49
CA GLY A 190 24.94 4.84 38.95
C GLY A 190 24.80 4.86 37.43
N GLU A 191 23.88 4.03 36.95
CA GLU A 191 23.48 4.01 35.55
C GLU A 191 22.54 5.17 35.22
N GLY A 192 22.72 5.74 34.05
CA GLY A 192 21.86 6.79 33.51
C GLY A 192 21.54 6.56 32.04
N ARG A 193 20.69 7.43 31.50
CA ARG A 193 20.31 7.44 30.09
C ARG A 193 20.21 8.88 29.60
N LEU A 194 20.88 9.18 28.51
CA LEU A 194 20.69 10.42 27.76
C LEU A 194 19.75 10.14 26.58
N VAL A 195 18.66 10.89 26.48
CA VAL A 195 17.88 11.03 25.25
C VAL A 195 18.20 12.39 24.64
N ILE A 196 18.48 12.42 23.34
CA ILE A 196 18.87 13.65 22.64
C ILE A 196 18.32 13.68 21.20
N LEU A 197 17.86 14.86 20.79
CA LEU A 197 17.41 15.16 19.43
C LEU A 197 17.75 16.61 19.08
N THR A 198 18.02 16.88 17.81
CA THR A 198 18.41 18.21 17.32
C THR A 198 17.64 18.60 16.05
N GLU A 199 17.26 19.88 15.94
CA GLU A 199 16.99 20.53 14.64
C GLU A 199 18.33 21.12 14.20
N GLY A 200 18.89 20.59 13.11
CA GLY A 200 20.30 20.77 12.75
C GLY A 200 21.11 19.48 12.93
N LYS A 201 22.39 19.51 12.56
CA LYS A 201 23.26 18.33 12.55
C LYS A 201 24.00 18.18 13.88
N LEU A 202 23.63 17.20 14.69
CA LEU A 202 24.42 16.75 15.84
C LEU A 202 25.82 16.30 15.37
N SER A 203 26.86 17.06 15.70
CA SER A 203 28.23 16.84 15.22
C SER A 203 29.14 16.23 16.28
N LYS A 204 28.89 16.52 17.57
CA LYS A 204 29.69 15.99 18.68
C LYS A 204 28.90 15.96 19.98
N LEU A 205 29.23 14.98 20.82
CA LEU A 205 28.69 14.81 22.17
C LEU A 205 29.84 14.49 23.12
N VAL A 206 29.94 15.21 24.25
CA VAL A 206 31.03 15.05 25.23
C VAL A 206 30.44 14.99 26.63
N LEU A 207 30.77 13.95 27.40
CA LEU A 207 30.41 13.81 28.82
C LEU A 207 31.70 13.78 29.64
N ASP A 208 31.86 14.71 30.58
CA ASP A 208 33.03 14.80 31.48
C ASP A 208 34.37 14.78 30.72
N GLY A 209 34.44 15.52 29.62
CA GLY A 209 35.60 15.59 28.73
C GLY A 209 35.79 14.38 27.80
N ARG A 210 34.97 13.32 27.92
CA ARG A 210 35.03 12.13 27.07
C ARG A 210 34.03 12.23 25.92
N VAL A 211 34.50 12.04 24.69
CA VAL A 211 33.64 12.03 23.50
C VAL A 211 32.75 10.79 23.51
N VAL A 212 31.44 10.98 23.37
CA VAL A 212 30.46 9.90 23.14
C VAL A 212 30.38 9.65 21.64
N GLU A 213 30.60 8.41 21.23
CA GLU A 213 30.57 8.02 19.81
C GLU A 213 29.15 8.16 19.26
N LEU A 214 29.02 8.91 18.16
CA LEU A 214 27.75 9.11 17.46
C LEU A 214 27.58 8.05 16.37
N PRO A 215 26.35 7.54 16.14
CA PRO A 215 26.10 6.65 15.03
C PRO A 215 26.34 7.38 13.70
N TRP A 216 26.98 6.71 12.74
CA TRP A 216 27.13 7.23 11.39
C TRP A 216 25.76 7.48 10.76
N ARG A 217 25.62 8.59 10.02
CA ARG A 217 24.40 8.95 9.28
C ARG A 217 24.73 9.26 7.83
N ASN A 218 23.90 8.73 6.93
CA ASN A 218 23.96 9.03 5.51
C ASN A 218 23.53 10.50 5.29
N PRO A 219 24.37 11.36 4.66
CA PRO A 219 24.01 12.75 4.39
C PRO A 219 22.84 12.89 3.41
N ASN A 220 22.48 11.84 2.67
CA ASN A 220 21.37 11.84 1.73
C ASN A 220 20.00 11.53 2.39
N GLY A 221 19.91 11.50 3.73
CA GLY A 221 18.66 11.22 4.43
C GLY A 221 17.51 12.15 4.05
N TYR A 222 16.31 11.59 3.92
CA TYR A 222 15.10 12.39 3.75
C TYR A 222 14.54 12.77 5.14
N GLY A 223 14.46 14.07 5.43
CA GLY A 223 13.98 14.58 6.72
C GLY A 223 15.01 14.61 7.84
N ASP A 224 14.57 15.04 9.03
CA ASP A 224 15.43 15.25 10.20
C ASP A 224 15.78 13.92 10.91
N PRO A 225 16.97 13.82 11.51
CA PRO A 225 17.41 12.60 12.19
C PRO A 225 16.45 12.14 13.31
N PRO A 226 16.19 10.82 13.51
CA PRO A 226 15.49 10.34 14.71
C PRO A 226 16.25 10.65 16.00
N ALA A 227 15.51 10.71 17.11
CA ALA A 227 16.05 10.84 18.46
C ALA A 227 17.02 9.69 18.78
N LEU A 228 18.07 10.01 19.53
CA LEU A 228 19.09 9.05 19.96
C LEU A 228 19.00 8.81 21.46
N ALA A 229 19.33 7.59 21.89
CA ALA A 229 19.51 7.25 23.30
C ALA A 229 20.90 6.67 23.53
N PHE A 230 21.54 7.13 24.61
CA PHE A 230 22.85 6.65 25.04
C PHE A 230 22.77 6.19 26.49
N PRO A 231 23.25 4.98 26.83
CA PRO A 231 23.47 4.61 28.22
C PRO A 231 24.61 5.46 28.78
N LEU A 232 24.45 5.93 30.01
CA LEU A 232 25.47 6.70 30.74
C LEU A 232 25.96 5.89 31.93
N ARG A 233 27.27 5.95 32.18
CA ARG A 233 27.87 5.50 33.43
C ARG A 233 28.35 6.75 34.17
N LEU A 234 27.71 7.05 35.30
CA LEU A 234 27.93 8.29 36.03
C LEU A 234 28.63 7.97 37.36
N GLU A 235 29.74 8.64 37.63
CA GLU A 235 30.41 8.63 38.93
C GLU A 235 29.66 9.52 39.94
N ALA A 236 29.83 9.33 41.24
CA ALA A 236 29.26 10.26 42.21
C ALA A 236 29.92 11.64 42.06
N GLY A 237 29.13 12.70 41.88
CA GLY A 237 29.68 14.04 41.78
C GLY A 237 28.96 14.93 40.77
N ALA A 238 29.69 15.93 40.26
CA ALA A 238 29.22 16.84 39.23
C ALA A 238 29.63 16.31 37.84
N HIS A 239 28.73 16.48 36.88
CA HIS A 239 28.94 16.11 35.49
C HIS A 239 28.66 17.29 34.57
N GLU A 240 29.39 17.33 33.46
CA GLU A 240 29.20 18.28 32.38
C GLU A 240 28.94 17.54 31.07
N LEU A 241 27.81 17.85 30.44
CA LEU A 241 27.43 17.37 29.11
C LEU A 241 27.54 18.53 28.11
N ILE A 242 28.38 18.39 27.10
CA ILE A 242 28.51 19.32 25.98
C ILE A 242 27.97 18.69 24.70
N VAL A 243 27.12 19.42 24.00
CA VAL A 243 26.53 19.03 22.72
C VAL A 243 26.91 20.04 21.66
N GLU A 244 27.47 19.60 20.54
CA GLU A 244 27.72 20.45 19.38
C GLU A 244 26.69 20.17 18.29
N VAL A 245 25.99 21.23 17.84
CA VAL A 245 24.98 21.17 16.79
C VAL A 245 25.36 22.16 15.69
N THR A 246 25.62 21.64 14.50
CA THR A 246 25.82 22.48 13.31
C THR A 246 24.48 22.95 12.78
N ALA A 247 24.31 24.27 12.74
CA ALA A 247 23.08 24.93 12.35
C ALA A 247 22.71 24.66 10.88
N THR A 248 21.43 24.47 10.60
CA THR A 248 20.88 24.37 9.23
C THR A 248 20.18 25.67 8.85
N GLY A 249 20.13 25.99 7.56
CA GLY A 249 19.49 27.19 7.05
C GLY A 249 20.01 27.56 5.65
N PRO A 250 19.30 28.44 4.92
CA PRO A 250 19.77 28.93 3.63
C PRO A 250 20.95 29.91 3.81
N ASP A 251 21.89 29.91 2.87
CA ASP A 251 23.00 30.87 2.86
C ASP A 251 22.51 32.32 2.95
N GLY A 252 23.08 33.10 3.87
CA GLY A 252 22.68 34.49 4.11
C GLY A 252 21.36 34.68 4.88
N GLY A 253 20.66 33.60 5.24
CA GLY A 253 19.49 33.61 6.13
C GLY A 253 19.82 33.32 7.60
N PRO A 254 18.81 33.21 8.48
CA PRO A 254 19.02 32.76 9.86
C PRO A 254 19.34 31.25 9.89
N GLY A 255 20.34 30.87 10.69
CA GLY A 255 20.60 29.46 11.01
C GLY A 255 19.63 28.96 12.06
N ARG A 256 19.53 27.63 12.20
CA ARG A 256 18.81 26.96 13.28
C ARG A 256 19.66 25.85 13.86
N ALA A 257 19.96 25.97 15.15
CA ALA A 257 20.59 24.94 15.97
C ALA A 257 19.76 24.79 17.23
N VAL A 258 18.97 23.73 17.29
CA VAL A 258 18.01 23.48 18.37
C VAL A 258 18.32 22.13 18.99
N LEU A 259 18.21 22.05 20.31
CA LEU A 259 18.48 20.87 21.11
C LEU A 259 17.27 20.55 21.99
N GLY A 260 16.83 19.30 21.98
CA GLY A 260 15.95 18.72 22.98
C GLY A 260 16.64 17.52 23.61
N ALA A 261 16.80 17.52 24.93
CA ALA A 261 17.45 16.42 25.62
C ALA A 261 16.90 16.19 27.04
N GLN A 262 17.03 14.95 27.51
CA GLN A 262 16.70 14.53 28.87
C GLN A 262 17.80 13.59 29.38
N VAL A 263 18.31 13.86 30.58
CA VAL A 263 19.18 12.93 31.32
C VAL A 263 18.35 12.29 32.43
N ARG A 264 18.18 10.98 32.35
CA ARG A 264 17.61 10.15 33.42
C ARG A 264 18.73 9.49 34.21
N MET A 265 18.63 9.52 35.53
CA MET A 265 19.57 8.88 36.45
C MET A 265 18.81 8.30 37.64
N LEU A 266 19.37 7.29 38.30
CA LEU A 266 18.85 6.82 39.58
C LEU A 266 19.47 7.62 40.72
N ASP A 267 18.69 7.92 41.75
CA ASP A 267 19.20 8.43 43.03
C ASP A 267 19.72 7.29 43.93
N ALA A 268 20.21 7.64 45.12
CA ALA A 268 20.83 6.69 46.04
C ALA A 268 19.82 5.65 46.57
N GLU A 269 18.53 5.99 46.56
CA GLU A 269 17.41 5.15 46.96
C GLU A 269 16.84 4.33 45.78
N GLY A 270 17.39 4.51 44.57
CA GLY A 270 16.99 3.80 43.35
C GLY A 270 15.79 4.41 42.62
N ALA A 271 15.32 5.60 43.00
CA ALA A 271 14.27 6.31 42.29
C ALA A 271 14.83 7.12 41.11
N ALA A 272 14.06 7.20 40.02
CA ALA A 272 14.50 7.88 38.80
C ALA A 272 14.35 9.41 38.91
N ARG A 273 15.45 10.13 38.80
CA ARG A 273 15.52 11.58 38.63
C ARG A 273 15.75 11.95 37.16
N ARG A 274 15.09 13.01 36.69
CA ARG A 274 15.19 13.51 35.32
C ARG A 274 15.67 14.95 35.30
N VAL A 275 16.69 15.23 34.50
CA VAL A 275 17.23 16.57 34.25
C VAL A 275 16.90 16.95 32.82
N VAL A 276 16.06 17.97 32.66
CA VAL A 276 15.60 18.50 31.37
C VAL A 276 15.94 19.97 31.18
N ASP A 277 16.10 20.73 32.26
CA ASP A 277 16.36 22.17 32.25
C ASP A 277 17.80 22.50 32.70
N GLY A 278 18.18 23.78 32.58
CA GLY A 278 19.51 24.28 32.95
C GLY A 278 20.51 24.34 31.81
N TRP A 279 20.03 24.26 30.56
CA TRP A 279 20.86 24.35 29.37
C TRP A 279 21.42 25.76 29.14
N GLU A 280 22.70 25.81 28.83
CA GLU A 280 23.39 27.00 28.36
C GLU A 280 23.79 26.81 26.90
N SER A 281 23.88 27.91 26.14
CA SER A 281 24.46 27.95 24.79
C SER A 281 25.60 28.94 24.76
N GLU A 282 26.65 28.62 24.01
CA GLU A 282 27.77 29.53 23.84
C GLU A 282 27.40 30.75 22.97
N ALA A 283 27.78 31.95 23.40
CA ALA A 283 27.64 33.18 22.63
C ALA A 283 28.82 34.13 22.92
N ALA A 284 29.62 34.45 21.88
CA ALA A 284 30.80 35.32 21.98
C ALA A 284 31.76 34.90 23.11
N ASP A 285 32.17 33.63 23.10
CA ASP A 285 33.11 32.99 24.05
C ASP A 285 32.64 32.96 25.53
N ALA A 286 31.35 33.15 25.78
CA ALA A 286 30.74 32.99 27.10
C ALA A 286 29.54 32.05 27.07
N TRP A 287 29.37 31.28 28.15
CA TRP A 287 28.15 30.50 28.37
C TRP A 287 27.04 31.40 28.89
N LYS A 288 25.86 31.31 28.26
CA LYS A 288 24.65 32.01 28.68
C LYS A 288 23.49 31.02 28.69
N PRO A 289 22.42 31.27 29.47
CA PRO A 289 21.21 30.47 29.37
C PRO A 289 20.75 30.34 27.91
N ALA A 290 20.48 29.11 27.47
CA ALA A 290 20.02 28.85 26.11
C ALA A 290 18.59 29.38 25.92
N VAL A 291 18.24 29.75 24.69
CA VAL A 291 16.91 30.31 24.41
C VAL A 291 15.88 29.20 24.46
N VAL A 292 14.94 29.26 25.39
CA VAL A 292 13.87 28.26 25.51
C VAL A 292 12.88 28.39 24.34
N ARG A 293 12.54 27.26 23.71
CA ARG A 293 11.43 27.16 22.77
C ARG A 293 10.15 26.71 23.45
N THR A 294 9.04 27.31 23.05
CA THR A 294 7.68 26.92 23.49
C THR A 294 7.03 25.91 22.56
N THR A 295 7.58 25.71 21.36
CA THR A 295 7.11 24.73 20.38
C THR A 295 8.09 23.58 20.25
N GLN A 296 7.54 22.36 20.18
CA GLN A 296 8.30 21.14 19.92
C GLN A 296 8.46 20.96 18.40
N PRO A 297 9.68 20.98 17.85
CA PRO A 297 9.91 20.81 16.42
C PRO A 297 9.79 19.35 15.96
N HIS A 298 10.11 18.39 16.84
CA HIS A 298 10.12 16.96 16.51
C HIS A 298 9.69 16.12 17.71
N PHE A 299 9.28 14.88 17.47
CA PHE A 299 9.01 13.94 18.55
C PHE A 299 10.33 13.42 19.18
N PRO A 300 10.59 13.68 20.48
CA PRO A 300 11.92 13.54 21.05
C PRO A 300 12.29 12.12 21.52
N TRP A 301 11.40 11.14 21.37
CA TRP A 301 11.60 9.82 21.97
C TRP A 301 12.08 8.78 20.96
N PRO A 302 13.20 8.07 21.25
CA PRO A 302 13.72 6.99 20.41
C PRO A 302 12.80 5.77 20.46
N PRO A 303 13.03 4.76 19.59
CA PRO A 303 12.36 3.46 19.70
C PRO A 303 12.49 2.86 21.10
N THR A 304 11.44 2.16 21.52
CA THR A 304 11.45 1.33 22.72
C THR A 304 11.08 -0.11 22.37
N PRO A 305 11.53 -1.10 23.18
CA PRO A 305 11.18 -2.50 22.95
C PRO A 305 9.68 -2.71 22.77
N ALA A 306 9.32 -3.65 21.89
CA ALA A 306 7.95 -4.14 21.84
C ALA A 306 7.63 -4.85 23.16
N ARG A 307 6.34 -4.92 23.49
CA ARG A 307 5.86 -5.48 24.76
C ARG A 307 5.01 -6.72 24.51
N LEU A 308 5.16 -7.70 25.39
CA LEU A 308 4.21 -8.81 25.52
C LEU A 308 3.15 -8.37 26.52
N LEU A 309 1.88 -8.55 26.19
CA LEU A 309 0.73 -8.30 27.06
C LEU A 309 -0.08 -9.57 27.18
N ARG A 310 -0.50 -9.95 28.39
CA ARG A 310 -1.30 -11.17 28.59
C ARG A 310 -2.45 -10.97 29.57
N ARG A 311 -3.49 -11.79 29.40
CA ARG A 311 -4.62 -11.92 30.31
C ARG A 311 -5.15 -13.35 30.30
N ALA A 312 -5.13 -14.00 31.48
CA ALA A 312 -5.87 -15.24 31.70
C ALA A 312 -7.36 -14.93 31.95
N PHE A 313 -8.26 -15.81 31.55
CA PHE A 313 -9.69 -15.74 31.86
C PHE A 313 -10.28 -17.15 31.86
N THR A 314 -11.47 -17.33 32.43
CA THR A 314 -12.13 -18.64 32.50
C THR A 314 -13.43 -18.59 31.74
N LEU A 315 -13.69 -19.62 30.93
CA LEU A 315 -14.98 -19.85 30.29
C LEU A 315 -15.69 -21.01 31.00
N SER A 316 -17.00 -20.84 31.24
CA SER A 316 -17.80 -21.87 31.91
C SER A 316 -18.07 -23.10 31.04
N LYS A 317 -18.09 -22.92 29.71
CA LYS A 317 -18.35 -23.93 28.69
C LYS A 317 -17.55 -23.63 27.41
N PRO A 318 -17.32 -24.63 26.55
CA PRO A 318 -16.71 -24.37 25.25
C PRO A 318 -17.67 -23.55 24.37
N PRO A 319 -17.18 -22.55 23.63
CA PRO A 319 -18.04 -21.73 22.78
C PRO A 319 -18.43 -22.47 21.49
N THR A 320 -19.66 -22.25 21.02
CA THR A 320 -20.12 -22.59 19.67
C THR A 320 -19.73 -21.53 18.64
N GLN A 321 -19.45 -20.32 19.12
CA GLN A 321 -18.97 -19.19 18.32
C GLN A 321 -18.13 -18.27 19.20
N ALA A 322 -16.98 -17.81 18.69
CA ALA A 322 -16.24 -16.72 19.31
C ALA A 322 -15.59 -15.80 18.28
N ARG A 323 -15.57 -14.50 18.60
CA ARG A 323 -14.99 -13.44 17.79
C ARG A 323 -14.05 -12.61 18.61
N LEU A 324 -12.90 -12.30 18.04
CA LEU A 324 -11.93 -11.36 18.60
C LEU A 324 -11.92 -10.09 17.77
N TYR A 325 -12.13 -8.94 18.40
CA TYR A 325 -12.02 -7.61 17.78
C TYR A 325 -10.82 -6.90 18.36
N VAL A 326 -9.95 -6.37 17.53
CA VAL A 326 -8.70 -5.73 17.96
C VAL A 326 -8.38 -4.48 17.15
N SER A 327 -7.98 -3.43 17.84
CA SER A 327 -7.47 -2.19 17.26
C SER A 327 -6.22 -1.74 18.02
N ALA A 328 -5.24 -1.21 17.30
CA ALA A 328 -3.99 -0.75 17.90
C ALA A 328 -3.45 0.51 17.22
N LEU A 329 -2.92 1.42 18.03
CA LEU A 329 -1.95 2.43 17.65
C LEU A 329 -0.56 1.83 17.83
N GLY A 330 -0.06 1.17 16.80
CA GLY A 330 1.19 0.41 16.83
C GLY A 330 1.11 -0.82 15.93
N GLY A 331 2.14 -1.66 16.01
CA GLY A 331 2.15 -2.99 15.41
C GLY A 331 1.62 -4.05 16.40
N TYR A 332 0.87 -5.08 15.99
CA TYR A 332 0.45 -6.16 16.89
C TYR A 332 0.48 -7.56 16.24
N ARG A 333 0.67 -8.58 17.09
CA ARG A 333 0.43 -10.01 16.80
C ARG A 333 -0.23 -10.67 18.01
N ILE A 334 -1.13 -11.63 17.80
CA ILE A 334 -1.99 -12.18 18.84
C ILE A 334 -1.83 -13.70 18.94
N TRP A 335 -1.92 -14.20 20.17
CA TRP A 335 -2.01 -15.61 20.51
C TRP A 335 -3.20 -15.86 21.41
N LEU A 336 -3.81 -17.02 21.25
CA LEU A 336 -4.83 -17.54 22.14
C LEU A 336 -4.45 -18.98 22.49
N ASN A 337 -4.25 -19.27 23.77
CA ASN A 337 -3.81 -20.57 24.27
C ASN A 337 -2.57 -21.11 23.53
N GLY A 338 -1.54 -20.27 23.42
CA GLY A 338 -0.28 -20.60 22.72
C GLY A 338 -0.34 -20.60 21.18
N ARG A 339 -1.54 -20.51 20.57
CA ARG A 339 -1.71 -20.55 19.12
C ARG A 339 -1.86 -19.16 18.53
N ARG A 340 -1.12 -18.84 17.46
CA ARG A 340 -1.24 -17.57 16.73
C ARG A 340 -2.67 -17.41 16.18
N VAL A 341 -3.25 -16.23 16.36
CA VAL A 341 -4.54 -15.86 15.75
C VAL A 341 -4.29 -15.25 14.38
N GLY A 342 -4.91 -15.83 13.34
CA GLY A 342 -4.77 -15.39 11.95
C GLY A 342 -3.34 -15.55 11.39
N ASP A 343 -3.16 -15.08 10.15
CA ASP A 343 -1.90 -15.04 9.43
C ASP A 343 -1.52 -13.62 8.96
N ASP A 344 -2.31 -12.63 9.36
CA ASP A 344 -2.09 -11.21 9.07
C ASP A 344 -0.71 -10.74 9.61
N GLU A 345 0.01 -10.01 8.77
CA GLU A 345 1.32 -9.42 9.04
C GLU A 345 1.21 -7.89 9.08
N LEU A 346 2.16 -7.23 9.76
CA LEU A 346 2.29 -5.77 9.82
C LEU A 346 1.01 -5.02 10.23
N GLN A 347 0.14 -5.65 11.02
CA GLN A 347 -1.03 -5.01 11.61
C GLN A 347 -0.59 -4.06 12.73
N SER A 348 -1.22 -2.91 12.99
CA SER A 348 -2.27 -2.28 12.19
C SER A 348 -1.71 -1.65 10.91
N GLU A 349 -2.47 -1.73 9.83
CA GLU A 349 -2.11 -1.11 8.55
C GLU A 349 -2.06 0.44 8.62
N PRO A 350 -1.26 1.11 7.76
CA PRO A 350 -1.18 2.57 7.71
C PRO A 350 -2.54 3.25 7.53
N ALA A 351 -2.85 4.27 8.34
CA ALA A 351 -4.11 5.01 8.29
C ALA A 351 -3.94 6.43 8.84
N GLN A 352 -4.98 7.26 8.70
CA GLN A 352 -5.08 8.51 9.44
C GLN A 352 -5.58 8.28 10.87
N TYR A 353 -4.68 7.90 11.75
CA TYR A 353 -5.00 7.50 13.12
C TYR A 353 -5.69 8.59 13.98
N ARG A 354 -5.59 9.87 13.60
CA ARG A 354 -6.36 10.97 14.22
C ARG A 354 -7.83 11.04 13.81
N ARG A 355 -8.18 10.37 12.72
CA ARG A 355 -9.55 10.29 12.20
C ARG A 355 -10.16 8.93 12.45
N HIS A 356 -9.41 7.87 12.11
CA HIS A 356 -9.87 6.50 12.25
C HIS A 356 -8.69 5.58 12.58
N VAL A 357 -8.91 4.65 13.51
CA VAL A 357 -7.92 3.61 13.85
C VAL A 357 -8.39 2.27 13.27
N PRO A 358 -7.62 1.61 12.41
CA PRO A 358 -8.05 0.32 11.86
C PRO A 358 -8.33 -0.72 12.95
N TYR A 359 -9.35 -1.55 12.75
CA TYR A 359 -9.59 -2.75 13.53
C TYR A 359 -9.81 -3.97 12.63
N ARG A 360 -9.54 -5.15 13.20
CA ARG A 360 -9.84 -6.45 12.58
C ARG A 360 -10.69 -7.31 13.50
N ALA A 361 -11.48 -8.17 12.85
CA ALA A 361 -12.27 -9.20 13.50
C ALA A 361 -11.74 -10.58 13.07
N TYR A 362 -11.56 -11.50 14.02
CA TYR A 362 -11.09 -12.86 13.78
C TYR A 362 -12.09 -13.87 14.33
N ASP A 363 -12.31 -14.97 13.62
CA ASP A 363 -12.97 -16.15 14.18
C ASP A 363 -11.95 -16.88 15.06
N VAL A 364 -12.25 -16.96 16.36
CA VAL A 364 -11.38 -17.61 17.36
C VAL A 364 -12.08 -18.77 18.06
N THR A 365 -13.19 -19.26 17.49
CA THR A 365 -14.02 -20.31 18.09
C THR A 365 -13.20 -21.54 18.45
N ASP A 366 -12.41 -22.04 17.49
CA ASP A 366 -11.60 -23.27 17.64
C ASP A 366 -10.29 -23.09 18.43
N LEU A 367 -10.06 -21.89 18.96
CA LEU A 367 -8.88 -21.57 19.78
C LEU A 367 -9.21 -21.49 21.27
N LEU A 368 -10.50 -21.43 21.63
CA LEU A 368 -10.98 -21.37 23.00
C LEU A 368 -11.36 -22.77 23.52
N ARG A 369 -11.34 -22.92 24.84
CA ARG A 369 -11.71 -24.15 25.54
C ARG A 369 -12.50 -23.86 26.81
N ASP A 370 -13.09 -24.87 27.42
CA ASP A 370 -13.62 -24.77 28.77
C ASP A 370 -12.50 -24.56 29.80
N GLY A 371 -12.83 -23.89 30.91
CA GLY A 371 -11.86 -23.57 31.95
C GLY A 371 -10.93 -22.42 31.57
N GLU A 372 -9.67 -22.50 32.00
CA GLU A 372 -8.70 -21.40 31.82
C GLU A 372 -8.23 -21.27 30.37
N ASN A 373 -8.31 -20.03 29.88
CA ASN A 373 -7.83 -19.56 28.59
C ASN A 373 -6.88 -18.37 28.81
N VAL A 374 -5.92 -18.18 27.91
CA VAL A 374 -5.01 -17.03 27.92
C VAL A 374 -5.03 -16.37 26.55
N VAL A 375 -5.25 -15.06 26.54
CA VAL A 375 -4.97 -14.20 25.39
C VAL A 375 -3.64 -13.50 25.60
N GLY A 376 -2.80 -13.53 24.58
CA GLY A 376 -1.50 -12.87 24.53
C GLY A 376 -1.39 -11.95 23.32
N LEU A 377 -0.77 -10.79 23.48
CA LEU A 377 -0.42 -9.87 22.40
C LEU A 377 1.07 -9.52 22.47
N MET A 378 1.71 -9.40 21.31
CA MET A 378 2.97 -8.68 21.17
C MET A 378 2.66 -7.37 20.45
N VAL A 379 3.07 -6.24 21.02
CA VAL A 379 2.81 -4.91 20.44
C VAL A 379 4.11 -4.13 20.28
N GLY A 380 4.44 -3.80 19.03
CA GLY A 380 5.61 -3.02 18.61
C GLY A 380 5.22 -1.67 18.00
N ASP A 381 6.16 -0.97 17.38
CA ASP A 381 5.92 0.40 16.91
C ASP A 381 4.98 0.48 15.71
N GLY A 382 5.04 -0.51 14.80
CA GLY A 382 4.30 -0.49 13.53
C GLY A 382 4.46 0.83 12.78
N THR A 383 3.53 1.15 11.88
CA THR A 383 3.55 2.41 11.14
C THR A 383 3.29 3.62 12.04
N PHE A 384 2.49 3.46 13.10
CA PHE A 384 2.10 4.56 13.98
C PHE A 384 3.28 5.22 14.71
N ALA A 385 4.17 4.42 15.30
CA ALA A 385 5.25 4.92 16.14
C ALA A 385 6.63 4.92 15.46
N SER A 386 6.81 4.18 14.37
CA SER A 386 8.06 4.17 13.60
C SER A 386 8.42 5.56 13.08
N TYR A 387 9.71 5.78 12.82
CA TYR A 387 10.17 6.95 12.08
C TYR A 387 9.56 6.97 10.67
N GLN A 388 8.96 8.09 10.29
CA GLN A 388 8.35 8.34 8.98
C GLN A 388 8.90 9.64 8.43
N ALA A 389 9.75 9.58 7.41
CA ALA A 389 10.29 10.77 6.80
C ALA A 389 9.20 11.55 6.04
N PRO A 390 9.23 12.90 6.04
CA PRO A 390 10.21 13.74 6.74
C PRO A 390 9.84 14.05 8.21
N ASP A 391 8.65 13.66 8.67
CA ASP A 391 8.04 14.09 9.93
C ASP A 391 8.58 13.41 11.21
N GLY A 392 9.33 12.33 11.08
CA GLY A 392 9.94 11.61 12.19
C GLY A 392 9.05 10.58 12.87
N ARG A 393 9.37 10.25 14.13
CA ARG A 393 8.59 9.26 14.91
C ARG A 393 7.25 9.83 15.33
N TYR A 394 6.23 8.97 15.42
CA TYR A 394 4.86 9.36 15.83
C TYR A 394 4.25 10.46 14.95
N ALA A 395 4.57 10.46 13.66
CA ALA A 395 4.10 11.45 12.68
C ALA A 395 2.57 11.58 12.62
N TYR A 396 1.85 10.49 12.89
CA TYR A 396 0.40 10.42 12.75
C TYR A 396 -0.39 10.63 14.04
N GLY A 397 0.25 10.84 15.18
CA GLY A 397 -0.45 11.02 16.45
C GLY A 397 0.45 10.84 17.66
N PRO A 398 0.07 11.39 18.83
CA PRO A 398 0.93 11.36 20.00
C PRO A 398 1.05 9.95 20.60
N ALA A 399 2.26 9.64 21.06
CA ALA A 399 2.54 8.52 21.94
C ALA A 399 1.62 8.46 23.19
N PRO A 400 1.54 7.31 23.87
CA PRO A 400 2.24 6.05 23.60
C PRO A 400 1.56 5.22 22.50
N ARG A 401 2.19 4.09 22.16
CA ARG A 401 1.48 2.96 21.53
C ARG A 401 0.29 2.54 22.41
N ARG A 402 -0.80 2.12 21.78
CA ARG A 402 -2.04 1.75 22.49
C ARG A 402 -2.68 0.53 21.85
N VAL A 403 -3.36 -0.29 22.65
CA VAL A 403 -4.14 -1.42 22.14
C VAL A 403 -5.48 -1.52 22.86
N ARG A 404 -6.50 -1.92 22.10
CA ARG A 404 -7.84 -2.24 22.62
C ARG A 404 -8.32 -3.51 21.96
N LEU A 405 -8.81 -4.44 22.76
CA LEU A 405 -9.27 -5.74 22.29
C LEU A 405 -10.41 -6.24 23.14
N PHE A 406 -11.32 -6.97 22.53
CA PHE A 406 -12.20 -7.86 23.28
C PHE A 406 -12.52 -9.13 22.49
N ILE A 407 -12.84 -10.19 23.23
CA ILE A 407 -13.36 -11.44 22.71
C ILE A 407 -14.80 -11.56 23.18
N GLU A 408 -15.73 -11.82 22.27
CA GLU A 408 -17.08 -12.23 22.57
C GLU A 408 -17.24 -13.70 22.20
N SER A 409 -17.78 -14.48 23.13
CA SER A 409 -18.01 -15.91 22.96
C SER A 409 -19.45 -16.26 23.29
N ARG A 410 -19.99 -17.26 22.62
CA ARG A 410 -21.35 -17.79 22.79
C ARG A 410 -21.29 -19.29 22.99
N ASP A 411 -21.97 -19.83 24.01
CA ASP A 411 -22.05 -21.27 24.26
C ASP A 411 -23.23 -21.94 23.52
N ALA A 412 -23.46 -23.23 23.79
CA ALA A 412 -24.56 -24.00 23.17
C ALA A 412 -25.95 -23.63 23.72
N GLU A 413 -26.01 -22.91 24.85
CA GLU A 413 -27.25 -22.40 25.44
C GLU A 413 -27.44 -20.90 25.18
N ASP A 414 -26.78 -20.36 24.15
CA ASP A 414 -26.82 -18.96 23.72
C ASP A 414 -26.32 -17.94 24.76
N ARG A 415 -25.62 -18.38 25.82
CA ARG A 415 -25.04 -17.45 26.79
C ARG A 415 -23.81 -16.76 26.21
N VAL A 416 -23.72 -15.45 26.44
CA VAL A 416 -22.63 -14.61 25.93
C VAL A 416 -21.68 -14.26 27.06
N GLU A 417 -20.40 -14.60 26.87
CA GLU A 417 -19.30 -14.21 27.75
C GLU A 417 -18.33 -13.30 27.00
N ARG A 418 -17.84 -12.25 27.68
CA ARG A 418 -16.92 -11.26 27.09
C ARG A 418 -15.69 -11.06 27.96
N ILE A 419 -14.53 -11.05 27.33
CA ILE A 419 -13.27 -10.63 27.95
C ILE A 419 -12.71 -9.45 27.14
N ALA A 420 -12.24 -8.42 27.82
CA ALA A 420 -11.76 -7.20 27.18
C ALA A 420 -10.43 -6.74 27.77
N THR A 421 -9.81 -5.75 27.13
CA THR A 421 -8.70 -5.01 27.70
C THR A 421 -9.13 -4.26 28.95
N ASP A 422 -8.42 -4.47 30.06
CA ASP A 422 -8.73 -3.94 31.38
C ASP A 422 -7.46 -3.87 32.27
N ALA A 423 -7.60 -3.42 33.51
CA ALA A 423 -6.49 -3.28 34.46
C ALA A 423 -5.92 -4.63 34.98
N ALA A 424 -6.54 -5.77 34.67
CA ALA A 424 -6.05 -7.09 35.05
C ALA A 424 -5.05 -7.67 34.04
N TRP A 425 -4.83 -7.00 32.91
CA TRP A 425 -3.74 -7.33 32.00
C TRP A 425 -2.37 -7.03 32.62
N ARG A 426 -1.38 -7.81 32.21
CA ARG A 426 0.02 -7.63 32.59
C ARG A 426 0.89 -7.55 31.36
N HIS A 427 2.05 -6.92 31.49
CA HIS A 427 3.00 -6.80 30.39
C HIS A 427 4.46 -7.03 30.80
N ALA A 428 5.26 -7.48 29.83
CA ALA A 428 6.70 -7.65 29.94
C ALA A 428 7.41 -7.12 28.68
N ILE A 429 8.74 -6.98 28.76
CA ILE A 429 9.56 -6.75 27.57
C ILE A 429 9.46 -7.97 26.63
N SER A 430 9.39 -7.71 25.32
CA SER A 430 9.46 -8.78 24.33
C SER A 430 10.91 -8.99 23.84
N PRO A 431 11.19 -10.10 23.15
CA PRO A 431 12.45 -10.31 22.44
C PRO A 431 12.76 -9.25 21.37
N VAL A 432 11.75 -8.53 20.86
CA VAL A 432 11.95 -7.45 19.89
C VAL A 432 12.30 -6.16 20.65
N LEU A 433 13.59 -5.85 20.71
CA LEU A 433 14.17 -4.70 21.42
C LEU A 433 14.01 -3.38 20.64
N MET A 434 13.89 -3.47 19.32
CA MET A 434 13.58 -2.35 18.44
C MET A 434 12.72 -2.85 17.28
N SER A 435 11.68 -2.11 16.93
CA SER A 435 10.88 -2.37 15.73
C SER A 435 10.65 -1.09 14.95
N GLU A 436 11.27 -0.92 13.78
CA GLU A 436 10.96 0.20 12.90
C GLU A 436 10.81 -0.24 11.44
N ILE A 437 9.88 0.39 10.72
CA ILE A 437 9.64 0.12 9.30
C ILE A 437 10.91 0.33 8.45
N TYR A 438 11.67 1.42 8.66
CA TYR A 438 12.87 1.70 7.84
C TYR A 438 14.15 1.09 8.40
N ALA A 439 14.28 1.01 9.72
CA ALA A 439 15.54 0.60 10.31
C ALA A 439 15.75 -0.93 10.32
N GLY A 440 14.66 -1.69 10.37
CA GLY A 440 14.68 -3.14 10.64
C GLY A 440 14.32 -3.44 12.10
N GLU A 441 14.68 -4.63 12.58
CA GLU A 441 14.46 -5.04 13.97
C GLU A 441 15.72 -5.51 14.68
N ASP A 442 15.79 -5.23 15.99
CA ASP A 442 16.80 -5.79 16.88
C ASP A 442 16.12 -6.78 17.83
N HIS A 443 16.60 -8.03 17.85
CA HIS A 443 16.03 -9.15 18.60
C HIS A 443 17.03 -9.72 19.60
N ASP A 444 16.57 -10.00 20.81
CA ASP A 444 17.26 -10.84 21.78
C ASP A 444 16.41 -12.04 22.16
N LEU A 445 16.69 -13.17 21.51
CA LEU A 445 15.90 -14.39 21.64
C LEU A 445 16.06 -15.05 23.01
N ARG A 446 17.08 -14.66 23.80
CA ARG A 446 17.25 -15.09 25.20
C ARG A 446 16.13 -14.57 26.10
N LEU A 447 15.40 -13.55 25.67
CA LEU A 447 14.29 -12.95 26.40
C LEU A 447 12.95 -13.61 26.10
N TRP A 448 12.89 -14.65 25.26
CA TRP A 448 11.63 -15.29 24.91
C TRP A 448 11.04 -16.07 26.09
N PRO A 449 9.88 -15.68 26.65
CA PRO A 449 9.30 -16.40 27.78
C PRO A 449 8.50 -17.60 27.28
N HIS A 450 9.06 -18.81 27.36
CA HIS A 450 8.36 -20.01 26.91
C HIS A 450 7.01 -20.21 27.63
N GLY A 451 5.95 -20.52 26.88
CA GLY A 451 4.61 -20.74 27.42
C GLY A 451 3.85 -19.47 27.87
N TRP A 452 4.38 -18.25 27.64
CA TRP A 452 3.77 -17.02 28.18
C TRP A 452 2.30 -16.77 27.78
N ALA A 453 1.93 -17.22 26.57
CA ALA A 453 0.58 -17.12 26.03
C ALA A 453 -0.28 -18.38 26.30
N GLU A 454 0.19 -19.27 27.18
CA GLU A 454 -0.51 -20.48 27.60
C GLU A 454 -1.03 -20.35 29.05
N PRO A 455 -2.12 -21.06 29.37
CA PRO A 455 -2.57 -21.29 30.75
C PRO A 455 -1.47 -21.88 31.64
N GLY A 456 -1.48 -21.53 32.94
CA GLY A 456 -0.48 -21.99 33.92
C GLY A 456 0.88 -21.28 33.92
N PHE A 457 1.13 -20.29 33.06
CA PHE A 457 2.36 -19.48 33.12
C PHE A 457 2.37 -18.50 34.31
N ASP A 458 3.48 -18.45 35.05
CA ASP A 458 3.70 -17.52 36.15
C ASP A 458 4.10 -16.13 35.65
N ASP A 459 3.15 -15.19 35.70
CA ASP A 459 3.36 -13.78 35.35
C ASP A 459 3.45 -12.85 36.57
N SER A 460 3.71 -13.40 37.77
CA SER A 460 3.80 -12.63 39.00
C SER A 460 4.83 -11.49 38.91
N GLY A 461 5.94 -11.72 38.19
CA GLY A 461 6.99 -10.73 37.91
C GLY A 461 6.71 -9.77 36.74
N TRP A 462 5.57 -9.90 36.04
CA TRP A 462 5.19 -8.97 34.98
C TRP A 462 4.59 -7.68 35.55
N SER A 463 4.83 -6.58 34.83
CA SER A 463 4.34 -5.26 35.20
C SER A 463 2.84 -5.13 34.94
N LYS A 464 2.16 -4.29 35.73
CA LYS A 464 0.77 -3.92 35.48
C LYS A 464 0.67 -3.02 34.25
N VAL A 465 -0.39 -3.17 33.47
CA VAL A 465 -0.76 -2.19 32.43
C VAL A 465 -1.44 -0.97 33.05
N TRP A 466 -1.68 0.06 32.23
CA TRP A 466 -2.56 1.18 32.58
C TRP A 466 -3.37 1.62 31.39
N THR A 467 -4.51 2.24 31.70
CA THR A 467 -5.39 2.86 30.72
C THR A 467 -4.74 4.10 30.13
N ALA A 468 -4.81 4.21 28.81
CA ALA A 468 -4.50 5.42 28.04
C ALA A 468 -5.81 6.12 27.64
N PRO A 469 -5.78 7.44 27.42
CA PRO A 469 -6.89 8.12 26.76
C PRO A 469 -7.20 7.47 25.40
N PRO A 470 -8.47 7.45 24.98
CA PRO A 470 -8.80 7.02 23.62
C PRO A 470 -8.04 7.89 22.58
N PRO A 471 -7.69 7.33 21.41
CA PRO A 471 -7.22 8.12 20.29
C PRO A 471 -8.27 9.15 19.86
N GLU A 472 -7.83 10.21 19.17
CA GLU A 472 -8.74 11.19 18.56
C GLU A 472 -9.71 10.54 17.57
N GLY A 473 -9.21 9.56 16.80
CA GLY A 473 -10.02 8.74 15.91
C GLY A 473 -10.56 7.49 16.61
N GLY A 474 -11.79 7.09 16.30
CA GLY A 474 -12.38 5.84 16.77
C GLY A 474 -11.99 4.64 15.91
N PRO A 475 -12.08 3.38 16.41
CA PRO A 475 -11.79 2.23 15.58
C PRO A 475 -12.75 2.06 14.38
N CYS A 476 -12.25 1.64 13.21
CA CYS A 476 -13.07 1.30 12.05
C CYS A 476 -12.58 0.03 11.34
N ALA A 477 -13.49 -0.73 10.73
CA ALA A 477 -13.14 -1.96 10.03
C ALA A 477 -12.23 -1.68 8.83
N LEU A 478 -11.22 -2.53 8.64
CA LEU A 478 -10.42 -2.55 7.42
C LEU A 478 -11.25 -3.02 6.22
N LEU A 479 -11.09 -2.32 5.10
CA LEU A 479 -11.84 -2.54 3.86
C LEU A 479 -11.13 -3.43 2.83
N SER A 480 -9.84 -3.68 3.03
CA SER A 480 -8.97 -4.48 2.18
C SER A 480 -8.56 -5.80 2.85
N GLU A 481 -8.10 -6.73 2.02
CA GLU A 481 -7.39 -7.91 2.51
C GLU A 481 -6.10 -7.49 3.25
N PRO A 482 -5.71 -8.22 4.31
CA PRO A 482 -4.51 -7.91 5.08
C PRO A 482 -3.24 -8.07 4.26
N ILE A 483 -2.17 -7.49 4.78
CA ILE A 483 -0.81 -7.88 4.40
C ILE A 483 -0.57 -9.31 4.91
N ARG A 484 -0.11 -10.21 4.02
CA ARG A 484 0.23 -11.61 4.33
C ARG A 484 1.56 -12.01 3.73
N GLU A 485 2.06 -13.18 4.15
CA GLU A 485 3.11 -13.91 3.44
C GLU A 485 2.55 -14.51 2.15
N THR A 486 2.68 -13.78 1.04
CA THR A 486 2.03 -14.19 -0.22
C THR A 486 2.87 -15.19 -1.02
N ARG A 487 4.20 -15.16 -0.89
CA ARG A 487 5.13 -16.04 -1.63
C ARG A 487 6.42 -16.30 -0.85
N ILE A 488 7.06 -17.44 -1.15
CA ILE A 488 8.41 -17.78 -0.69
C ILE A 488 9.35 -17.88 -1.89
N LEU A 489 10.48 -17.17 -1.82
CA LEU A 489 11.55 -17.20 -2.80
C LEU A 489 12.76 -17.94 -2.23
N LYS A 490 13.26 -18.92 -2.99
CA LYS A 490 14.50 -19.61 -2.65
C LYS A 490 15.71 -18.80 -3.13
N ALA A 491 16.81 -18.90 -2.40
CA ALA A 491 18.08 -18.34 -2.84
C ALA A 491 18.51 -18.98 -4.17
N VAL A 492 18.76 -18.14 -5.18
CA VAL A 492 19.32 -18.56 -6.48
C VAL A 492 20.82 -18.78 -6.35
N SER A 493 21.51 -17.93 -5.59
CA SER A 493 22.93 -18.12 -5.27
C SER A 493 23.27 -17.65 -3.87
N ILE A 494 24.29 -18.27 -3.28
CA ILE A 494 24.88 -17.92 -1.98
C ILE A 494 26.40 -17.87 -2.19
N ARG A 495 27.02 -16.72 -1.91
CA ARG A 495 28.45 -16.49 -2.09
C ARG A 495 29.08 -16.07 -0.78
N ALA A 496 30.03 -16.87 -0.29
CA ALA A 496 30.84 -16.48 0.86
C ALA A 496 31.71 -15.26 0.50
N VAL A 497 31.71 -14.25 1.37
CA VAL A 497 32.51 -13.02 1.25
C VAL A 497 33.40 -12.79 2.48
N GLY A 498 33.44 -13.78 3.37
CA GLY A 498 34.22 -13.81 4.61
C GLY A 498 34.02 -15.16 5.32
N PRO A 499 34.65 -15.37 6.49
CA PRO A 499 34.55 -16.64 7.22
C PRO A 499 33.13 -16.95 7.72
N ASP A 500 32.32 -15.93 7.99
CA ASP A 500 30.96 -16.02 8.53
C ASP A 500 29.99 -15.04 7.83
N ARG A 501 30.35 -14.60 6.61
CA ARG A 501 29.60 -13.62 5.81
C ARG A 501 29.27 -14.17 4.43
N HIS A 502 28.01 -14.04 4.05
CA HIS A 502 27.47 -14.52 2.77
C HIS A 502 26.62 -13.46 2.09
N ILE A 503 26.75 -13.31 0.77
CA ILE A 503 25.81 -12.56 -0.06
C ILE A 503 24.88 -13.57 -0.74
N VAL A 504 23.58 -13.31 -0.63
CA VAL A 504 22.49 -14.14 -1.16
C VAL A 504 21.77 -13.36 -2.25
N ASP A 505 21.54 -14.00 -3.40
CA ASP A 505 20.69 -13.48 -4.48
C ASP A 505 19.40 -14.29 -4.53
N PHE A 506 18.24 -13.66 -4.36
CA PHE A 506 16.92 -14.29 -4.51
C PHE A 506 16.41 -14.30 -5.97
N GLY A 507 17.15 -13.70 -6.89
CA GLY A 507 16.84 -13.64 -8.33
C GLY A 507 15.72 -12.67 -8.69
N GLN A 508 15.10 -12.02 -7.70
CA GLN A 508 13.95 -11.12 -7.84
C GLN A 508 14.09 -10.00 -6.80
N ASN A 509 13.84 -8.75 -7.18
CA ASN A 509 13.67 -7.64 -6.23
C ASN A 509 12.23 -7.63 -5.71
N PHE A 510 12.02 -7.72 -4.40
CA PHE A 510 10.69 -7.83 -3.77
C PHE A 510 10.65 -7.08 -2.44
N ALA A 511 9.44 -6.80 -1.95
CA ALA A 511 9.23 -6.31 -0.59
C ALA A 511 8.88 -7.46 0.36
N GLY A 512 9.54 -7.51 1.52
CA GLY A 512 9.31 -8.58 2.48
C GLY A 512 10.42 -8.70 3.51
N ARG A 513 10.79 -9.93 3.87
CA ARG A 513 11.81 -10.22 4.89
C ARG A 513 12.60 -11.48 4.56
N VAL A 514 13.76 -11.62 5.19
CA VAL A 514 14.48 -12.90 5.21
C VAL A 514 13.95 -13.75 6.38
N ARG A 515 13.71 -15.03 6.12
CA ARG A 515 13.54 -16.07 7.14
C ARG A 515 14.76 -16.97 7.12
N LEU A 516 15.43 -17.09 8.26
CA LEU A 516 16.67 -17.85 8.41
C LEU A 516 16.50 -18.93 9.49
N ARG A 517 17.01 -20.13 9.26
CA ARG A 517 17.06 -21.23 10.22
C ARG A 517 18.51 -21.54 10.55
N VAL A 518 18.93 -21.22 11.77
CA VAL A 518 20.34 -21.32 12.20
C VAL A 518 20.48 -21.98 13.55
N LYS A 519 21.61 -22.65 13.75
CA LYS A 519 22.07 -23.12 15.05
C LYS A 519 23.35 -22.38 15.39
N GLY A 520 23.46 -21.88 16.63
CA GLY A 520 24.61 -21.13 17.09
C GLY A 520 24.72 -21.11 18.61
N ALA A 521 25.81 -20.52 19.12
CA ALA A 521 26.01 -20.40 20.56
C ALA A 521 25.07 -19.36 21.17
N LYS A 522 24.67 -19.57 22.43
CA LYS A 522 23.93 -18.57 23.21
C LYS A 522 24.67 -17.24 23.22
N GLY A 523 23.95 -16.16 22.90
CA GLY A 523 24.51 -14.81 22.83
C GLY A 523 25.25 -14.47 21.53
N ALA A 524 25.37 -15.40 20.57
CA ALA A 524 25.92 -15.09 19.26
C ALA A 524 25.01 -14.12 18.49
N LEU A 525 25.62 -13.22 17.73
CA LEU A 525 24.93 -12.20 16.93
C LEU A 525 24.87 -12.62 15.45
N VAL A 526 23.66 -12.66 14.90
CA VAL A 526 23.39 -12.81 13.47
C VAL A 526 22.84 -11.50 12.93
N ILE A 527 23.34 -11.04 11.79
CA ILE A 527 22.90 -9.80 11.14
C ILE A 527 22.45 -10.09 9.71
N VAL A 528 21.31 -9.56 9.32
CA VAL A 528 20.79 -9.58 7.93
C VAL A 528 20.70 -8.15 7.40
N ARG A 529 21.42 -7.85 6.31
CA ARG A 529 21.37 -6.56 5.60
C ARG A 529 20.77 -6.73 4.22
N HIS A 530 20.02 -5.73 3.77
CA HIS A 530 19.24 -5.81 2.54
C HIS A 530 19.71 -4.76 1.51
N ALA A 531 19.67 -5.11 0.23
CA ALA A 531 19.90 -4.18 -0.89
C ALA A 531 19.17 -4.60 -2.17
N GLU A 532 18.81 -3.62 -3.01
CA GLU A 532 18.22 -3.88 -4.33
C GLU A 532 19.27 -4.31 -5.36
N ILE A 533 20.49 -3.78 -5.24
CA ILE A 533 21.58 -3.91 -6.21
C ILE A 533 22.90 -4.24 -5.53
N LEU A 534 23.87 -4.70 -6.33
CA LEU A 534 25.25 -4.91 -5.94
C LEU A 534 26.15 -3.80 -6.49
N ASP A 535 27.25 -3.51 -5.80
CA ASP A 535 28.29 -2.59 -6.28
C ASP A 535 29.21 -3.26 -7.32
N GLY A 536 30.17 -2.48 -7.86
CA GLY A 536 31.13 -2.97 -8.87
C GLY A 536 32.09 -4.07 -8.37
N GLN A 537 32.16 -4.33 -7.07
CA GLN A 537 32.94 -5.41 -6.45
C GLN A 537 32.05 -6.60 -6.04
N GLY A 538 30.74 -6.53 -6.34
CA GLY A 538 29.75 -7.53 -5.98
C GLY A 538 29.28 -7.47 -4.51
N GLY A 539 29.66 -6.43 -3.76
CA GLY A 539 29.13 -6.15 -2.42
C GLY A 539 27.72 -5.56 -2.47
N LEU A 540 27.02 -5.45 -1.34
CA LEU A 540 25.72 -4.77 -1.31
C LEU A 540 25.89 -3.27 -1.56
N ASP A 541 25.15 -2.70 -2.53
CA ASP A 541 25.04 -1.24 -2.66
C ASP A 541 23.77 -0.75 -1.95
N ARG A 542 23.98 -0.04 -0.83
CA ARG A 542 22.92 0.45 0.06
C ARG A 542 22.79 1.98 0.02
N ARG A 543 23.50 2.65 -0.88
CA ARG A 543 23.56 4.13 -0.91
C ARG A 543 22.21 4.75 -1.25
N ASN A 544 21.39 4.08 -2.07
CA ASN A 544 20.05 4.52 -2.45
C ASN A 544 18.99 4.31 -1.36
N LEU A 545 19.31 3.60 -0.27
CA LEU A 545 18.43 3.45 0.89
C LEU A 545 18.39 4.70 1.77
N ARG A 546 19.25 5.69 1.50
CA ARG A 546 19.40 6.94 2.27
C ARG A 546 19.64 6.63 3.75
N VAL A 547 18.79 7.07 4.70
CA VAL A 547 18.97 6.75 6.13
C VAL A 547 18.25 5.49 6.59
N ALA A 548 17.53 4.77 5.72
CA ALA A 548 16.96 3.48 6.09
C ALA A 548 18.07 2.47 6.39
N ARG A 549 18.16 2.05 7.66
CA ARG A 549 19.13 1.05 8.10
C ARG A 549 18.87 -0.30 7.44
N ALA A 550 17.61 -0.70 7.21
CA ALA A 550 17.25 -1.94 6.53
C ALA A 550 18.06 -3.17 6.98
N GLU A 551 18.26 -3.30 8.30
CA GLU A 551 19.11 -4.31 8.93
C GLU A 551 18.37 -4.96 10.10
N ASP A 552 18.33 -6.28 10.10
CA ASP A 552 17.77 -7.07 11.20
C ASP A 552 18.91 -7.75 11.98
N ARG A 553 18.82 -7.72 13.31
CA ARG A 553 19.85 -8.25 14.23
C ARG A 553 19.22 -9.24 15.20
N TYR A 554 19.87 -10.37 15.42
CA TYR A 554 19.40 -11.43 16.30
C TYR A 554 20.49 -11.89 17.24
N ILE A 555 20.23 -11.80 18.55
CA ILE A 555 21.04 -12.46 19.58
C ILE A 555 20.39 -13.82 19.86
N LEU A 556 21.14 -14.90 19.60
CA LEU A 556 20.64 -16.27 19.69
C LEU A 556 20.42 -16.72 21.14
N ASN A 557 19.39 -17.52 21.37
CA ASN A 557 19.18 -18.19 22.65
C ASN A 557 20.18 -19.33 22.88
N GLY A 558 20.63 -19.96 21.79
CA GLY A 558 21.54 -21.11 21.82
C GLY A 558 20.83 -22.44 22.06
N ASP A 559 19.63 -22.59 21.51
CA ASP A 559 18.84 -23.82 21.64
C ASP A 559 19.49 -25.01 20.92
N ASP A 560 19.17 -26.23 21.38
CA ASP A 560 19.65 -27.46 20.75
C ASP A 560 19.11 -27.64 19.33
N ALA A 561 17.85 -27.22 19.12
CA ALA A 561 17.21 -27.16 17.81
C ALA A 561 17.54 -25.85 17.09
N PRO A 562 17.59 -25.82 15.74
CA PRO A 562 17.79 -24.57 15.01
C PRO A 562 16.70 -23.52 15.32
N GLU A 563 17.14 -22.30 15.60
CA GLU A 563 16.31 -21.13 15.81
C GLU A 563 15.82 -20.57 14.46
N THR A 564 14.56 -20.13 14.39
CA THR A 564 14.02 -19.44 13.21
C THR A 564 14.05 -17.93 13.43
N LEU A 565 14.91 -17.24 12.67
CA LEU A 565 15.08 -15.81 12.70
C LEU A 565 14.27 -15.16 11.57
N GLN A 566 13.37 -14.26 11.94
CA GLN A 566 12.68 -13.38 10.99
C GLN A 566 12.11 -12.18 11.75
N PRO A 567 12.02 -11.00 11.12
CA PRO A 567 11.37 -9.86 11.75
C PRO A 567 9.84 -10.03 11.83
N ILE A 568 9.19 -9.25 12.69
CA ILE A 568 7.75 -9.27 12.98
C ILE A 568 7.04 -8.00 12.46
N PHE A 569 7.56 -6.81 12.75
CA PHE A 569 6.91 -5.52 12.52
C PHE A 569 7.59 -4.65 11.46
N THR A 570 8.50 -5.21 10.66
CA THR A 570 9.20 -4.49 9.58
C THR A 570 9.21 -5.31 8.29
N TYR A 571 9.52 -4.63 7.18
CA TYR A 571 9.78 -5.22 5.88
C TYR A 571 10.83 -4.39 5.14
N GLN A 572 11.51 -4.96 4.15
CA GLN A 572 12.50 -4.29 3.31
C GLN A 572 12.23 -4.58 1.83
N GLY A 573 12.61 -3.66 0.95
CA GLY A 573 12.67 -3.89 -0.51
C GLY A 573 14.08 -4.33 -0.94
N PHE A 574 14.23 -5.55 -1.45
CA PHE A 574 15.54 -6.09 -1.80
C PHE A 574 15.48 -7.25 -2.79
N ARG A 575 16.60 -7.46 -3.48
CA ARG A 575 16.93 -8.69 -4.19
C ARG A 575 18.05 -9.46 -3.51
N TYR A 576 18.98 -8.72 -2.91
CA TYR A 576 20.18 -9.25 -2.30
C TYR A 576 20.13 -9.07 -0.79
N ALA A 577 20.61 -10.08 -0.08
CA ALA A 577 20.81 -10.01 1.36
C ALA A 577 22.24 -10.40 1.73
N GLU A 578 22.84 -9.72 2.70
CA GLU A 578 24.06 -10.16 3.35
C GLU A 578 23.72 -10.78 4.71
N ILE A 579 24.20 -11.99 4.94
CA ILE A 579 24.07 -12.71 6.20
C ILE A 579 25.43 -12.73 6.87
N GLN A 580 25.53 -12.18 8.08
CA GLN A 580 26.74 -12.18 8.91
C GLN A 580 26.50 -12.98 10.21
N GLY A 581 27.54 -13.65 10.72
CA GLY A 581 27.49 -14.44 11.95
C GLY A 581 27.11 -15.90 11.72
N VAL A 582 27.14 -16.37 10.47
CA VAL A 582 26.77 -17.74 10.09
C VAL A 582 27.92 -18.35 9.29
N ALA A 583 28.64 -19.31 9.86
CA ALA A 583 29.82 -19.91 9.23
C ALA A 583 29.50 -20.65 7.92
N THR A 584 28.41 -21.41 7.89
CA THR A 584 27.97 -22.16 6.70
C THR A 584 26.50 -21.93 6.45
N LEU A 585 26.17 -21.40 5.27
CA LEU A 585 24.81 -21.08 4.88
C LEU A 585 24.39 -21.91 3.66
N GLY A 586 23.37 -22.76 3.83
CA GLY A 586 22.76 -23.55 2.76
C GLY A 586 21.44 -22.95 2.26
N GLN A 587 21.03 -23.26 1.03
CA GLN A 587 19.76 -22.78 0.46
C GLN A 587 18.51 -23.24 1.25
N ASN A 588 18.58 -24.36 1.95
CA ASN A 588 17.49 -24.86 2.81
C ASN A 588 17.35 -24.09 4.13
N MET A 589 18.37 -23.31 4.51
CA MET A 589 18.37 -22.51 5.73
C MET A 589 17.70 -21.16 5.53
N ILE A 590 17.61 -20.66 4.30
CA ILE A 590 17.20 -19.27 4.03
C ILE A 590 16.08 -19.17 3.00
N ASP A 591 15.10 -18.33 3.31
CA ASP A 591 13.96 -18.02 2.46
C ASP A 591 13.78 -16.50 2.36
N GLY A 592 13.48 -16.01 1.16
CA GLY A 592 12.95 -14.67 0.93
C GLY A 592 11.43 -14.71 1.04
N VAL A 593 10.86 -14.12 2.08
CA VAL A 593 9.42 -14.13 2.34
C VAL A 593 8.82 -12.85 1.77
N VAL A 594 8.00 -12.98 0.72
CA VAL A 594 7.31 -11.85 0.09
C VAL A 594 6.11 -11.45 0.94
N LEU A 595 6.06 -10.17 1.29
CA LEU A 595 4.91 -9.55 1.98
C LEU A 595 4.18 -8.63 1.01
N SER A 596 2.85 -8.67 1.03
CA SER A 596 2.00 -7.77 0.25
C SER A 596 0.58 -7.83 0.81
N SER A 597 -0.22 -6.78 0.62
CA SER A 597 -1.67 -6.88 0.72
C SER A 597 -2.13 -8.02 -0.17
N ASP A 598 -2.90 -8.95 0.38
CA ASP A 598 -3.26 -10.22 -0.27
C ASP A 598 -4.37 -10.03 -1.31
N LEU A 599 -4.07 -9.23 -2.33
CA LEU A 599 -4.98 -8.93 -3.43
C LEU A 599 -4.96 -10.07 -4.45
N PRO A 600 -6.13 -10.60 -4.85
CA PRO A 600 -6.19 -11.60 -5.91
C PRO A 600 -5.57 -11.11 -7.22
N GLU A 601 -4.65 -11.88 -7.78
CA GLU A 601 -4.14 -11.66 -9.14
C GLU A 601 -5.20 -12.10 -10.15
N ILE A 602 -5.77 -11.13 -10.87
CA ILE A 602 -6.88 -11.36 -11.82
C ILE A 602 -6.42 -11.26 -13.29
N GLY A 603 -5.24 -10.69 -13.54
CA GLY A 603 -4.70 -10.43 -14.87
C GLY A 603 -3.47 -11.25 -15.19
N VAL A 604 -3.46 -11.86 -16.38
CA VAL A 604 -2.24 -12.48 -16.93
C VAL A 604 -2.07 -12.03 -18.37
N PHE A 605 -0.95 -11.37 -18.67
CA PHE A 605 -0.52 -11.03 -20.03
C PHE A 605 0.48 -12.06 -20.55
N ARG A 606 0.37 -12.44 -21.82
CA ARG A 606 1.18 -13.46 -22.49
C ARG A 606 1.63 -12.96 -23.86
N THR A 607 2.92 -13.04 -24.13
CA THR A 607 3.49 -12.87 -25.47
C THR A 607 4.78 -13.69 -25.60
N ALA A 608 5.16 -14.02 -26.84
CA ALA A 608 6.43 -14.67 -27.14
C ALA A 608 7.62 -13.70 -27.13
N GLU A 609 7.36 -12.39 -27.19
CA GLU A 609 8.42 -11.37 -27.17
C GLU A 609 8.96 -11.19 -25.73
N PRO A 610 10.23 -11.58 -25.46
CA PRO A 610 10.75 -11.68 -24.10
C PRO A 610 10.91 -10.33 -23.40
N VAL A 611 11.20 -9.24 -24.13
CA VAL A 611 11.36 -7.91 -23.53
C VAL A 611 10.01 -7.40 -23.00
N VAL A 612 8.95 -7.50 -23.79
CA VAL A 612 7.59 -7.10 -23.40
C VAL A 612 7.04 -8.02 -22.31
N GLN A 613 7.30 -9.33 -22.40
CA GLN A 613 6.89 -10.27 -21.37
C GLN A 613 7.55 -9.95 -20.01
N ASN A 614 8.84 -9.62 -20.01
CA ASN A 614 9.57 -9.25 -18.79
C ASN A 614 9.20 -7.86 -18.28
N LEU A 615 8.88 -6.90 -19.17
CA LEU A 615 8.35 -5.59 -18.75
C LEU A 615 7.05 -5.76 -17.94
N TRP A 616 6.12 -6.59 -18.42
CA TRP A 616 4.89 -6.87 -17.67
C TRP A 616 5.17 -7.56 -16.33
N LEU A 617 6.08 -8.55 -16.29
CA LEU A 617 6.46 -9.22 -15.05
C LEU A 617 7.09 -8.25 -14.05
N ASN A 618 7.97 -7.36 -14.51
CA ASN A 618 8.60 -6.33 -13.69
C ASN A 618 7.57 -5.36 -13.10
N SER A 619 6.60 -4.94 -13.91
CA SER A 619 5.49 -4.09 -13.48
C SER A 619 4.62 -4.78 -12.41
N LEU A 620 4.31 -6.06 -12.59
CA LEU A 620 3.55 -6.87 -11.62
C LEU A 620 4.32 -7.04 -10.29
N TRP A 621 5.63 -7.27 -10.33
CA TRP A 621 6.45 -7.36 -9.12
C TRP A 621 6.59 -6.01 -8.41
N SER A 622 6.67 -4.91 -9.15
CA SER A 622 6.66 -3.57 -8.56
C SER A 622 5.33 -3.24 -7.91
N GLN A 623 4.21 -3.69 -8.47
CA GLN A 623 2.90 -3.59 -7.82
C GLN A 623 2.86 -4.39 -6.50
N ARG A 624 3.23 -5.68 -6.52
CA ARG A 624 3.27 -6.53 -5.31
C ARG A 624 4.07 -5.87 -4.18
N SER A 625 5.26 -5.36 -4.53
CA SER A 625 6.20 -4.81 -3.57
C SER A 625 5.70 -3.54 -2.89
N ASN A 626 4.85 -2.78 -3.59
CA ASN A 626 4.42 -1.46 -3.15
C ASN A 626 2.95 -1.41 -2.69
N PHE A 627 2.27 -2.55 -2.62
CA PHE A 627 0.91 -2.63 -2.11
C PHE A 627 0.98 -3.18 -0.68
N MET A 628 1.35 -2.33 0.27
CA MET A 628 1.63 -2.66 1.67
C MET A 628 0.63 -1.96 2.60
N GLY A 629 -0.65 -2.30 2.46
CA GLY A 629 -1.77 -1.59 3.12
C GLY A 629 -2.11 -0.24 2.46
N ILE A 630 -1.12 0.42 1.86
CA ILE A 630 -1.24 1.62 1.01
C ILE A 630 -0.35 1.46 -0.25
N PRO A 631 -0.62 2.18 -1.36
CA PRO A 631 0.19 2.14 -2.57
C PRO A 631 1.45 3.01 -2.40
N THR A 632 2.53 2.43 -1.90
CA THR A 632 3.79 3.14 -1.65
C THR A 632 4.52 3.50 -2.94
N ASP A 633 5.28 4.59 -2.97
CA ASP A 633 6.16 4.91 -4.11
C ASP A 633 7.23 3.85 -4.33
N CYS A 634 7.92 3.48 -3.24
CA CYS A 634 8.98 2.48 -3.22
C CYS A 634 8.99 1.71 -1.87
N PRO A 635 9.57 0.49 -1.80
CA PRO A 635 9.47 -0.34 -0.59
C PRO A 635 10.75 -0.42 0.28
N GLN A 636 11.84 0.24 -0.10
CA GLN A 636 13.19 0.01 0.43
C GLN A 636 13.76 1.16 1.25
N ARG A 637 13.64 2.41 0.77
CA ARG A 637 14.27 3.58 1.41
C ARG A 637 13.38 4.17 2.51
N ASP A 638 13.87 5.22 3.13
CA ASP A 638 13.19 6.08 4.12
C ASP A 638 12.09 6.95 3.49
N GLU A 639 11.11 6.34 2.84
CA GLU A 639 9.97 7.04 2.21
C GLU A 639 8.69 6.21 2.28
N ARG A 640 8.49 5.25 1.39
CA ARG A 640 7.37 4.28 1.44
C ARG A 640 6.02 4.95 1.69
N LEU A 641 5.82 6.12 1.10
CA LEU A 641 4.64 6.96 1.31
C LEU A 641 3.61 6.66 0.22
N GLY A 642 2.33 6.80 0.56
CA GLY A 642 1.24 6.65 -0.41
C GLY A 642 1.15 7.84 -1.37
N TRP A 643 2.16 8.04 -2.22
CA TRP A 643 2.24 9.14 -3.17
C TRP A 643 1.11 9.07 -4.21
N THR A 644 0.29 10.11 -4.25
CA THR A 644 -0.94 10.12 -5.04
C THR A 644 -0.69 10.23 -6.54
N GLY A 645 0.40 10.88 -6.94
CA GLY A 645 0.84 11.00 -8.34
C GLY A 645 1.27 9.66 -8.93
N ASP A 646 2.05 8.91 -8.18
CA ASP A 646 2.47 7.56 -8.54
C ASP A 646 1.27 6.64 -8.69
N ALA A 647 0.40 6.61 -7.66
CA ALA A 647 -0.80 5.78 -7.68
C ALA A 647 -1.69 6.10 -8.89
N GLN A 648 -1.93 7.38 -9.18
CA GLN A 648 -2.86 7.77 -10.25
C GLN A 648 -2.38 7.42 -11.66
N VAL A 649 -1.07 7.43 -11.91
CA VAL A 649 -0.53 7.04 -13.21
C VAL A 649 -0.58 5.53 -13.40
N PHE A 650 -0.45 4.76 -12.32
CA PHE A 650 -0.35 3.31 -12.37
C PHE A 650 -1.69 2.56 -12.25
N TRP A 651 -2.73 3.21 -11.71
CA TRP A 651 -3.94 2.50 -11.24
C TRP A 651 -4.64 1.65 -12.30
N GLU A 652 -4.60 2.07 -13.56
CA GLU A 652 -5.19 1.30 -14.65
C GLU A 652 -4.44 -0.01 -14.91
N THR A 653 -3.11 0.00 -14.85
CA THR A 653 -2.30 -1.23 -14.87
C THR A 653 -2.59 -2.08 -13.64
N ALA A 654 -2.66 -1.44 -12.46
CA ALA A 654 -2.90 -2.13 -11.20
C ALA A 654 -4.23 -2.91 -11.22
N ALA A 655 -5.29 -2.29 -11.73
CA ALA A 655 -6.64 -2.85 -11.82
C ALA A 655 -6.81 -3.92 -12.90
N PHE A 656 -5.86 -4.05 -13.84
CA PHE A 656 -5.79 -5.22 -14.71
C PHE A 656 -5.08 -6.39 -14.05
N ASN A 657 -3.97 -6.13 -13.36
CA ASN A 657 -3.14 -7.15 -12.73
C ASN A 657 -3.83 -7.81 -11.51
N MET A 658 -4.43 -7.01 -10.63
CA MET A 658 -4.99 -7.45 -9.36
C MET A 658 -6.37 -6.84 -9.09
N ASP A 659 -7.17 -7.49 -8.25
CA ASP A 659 -8.39 -6.90 -7.73
C ASP A 659 -8.06 -5.81 -6.69
N VAL A 660 -8.08 -4.56 -7.15
CA VAL A 660 -7.78 -3.39 -6.33
C VAL A 660 -9.02 -2.73 -5.72
N GLY A 661 -10.22 -3.34 -5.81
CA GLY A 661 -11.47 -2.71 -5.38
C GLY A 661 -11.49 -2.35 -3.89
N GLY A 662 -11.30 -3.34 -3.01
CA GLY A 662 -11.23 -3.13 -1.56
C GLY A 662 -10.03 -2.26 -1.13
N PHE A 663 -8.88 -2.46 -1.78
CA PHE A 663 -7.67 -1.66 -1.56
C PHE A 663 -7.88 -0.17 -1.89
N THR A 664 -8.52 0.12 -3.02
CA THR A 664 -8.87 1.50 -3.42
C THR A 664 -9.84 2.13 -2.42
N ARG A 665 -10.85 1.39 -1.94
CA ARG A 665 -11.77 1.92 -0.91
C ARG A 665 -11.06 2.26 0.39
N GLY A 666 -10.12 1.42 0.82
CA GLY A 666 -9.27 1.67 1.99
C GLY A 666 -8.45 2.94 1.81
N PHE A 667 -7.64 3.01 0.74
CA PHE A 667 -6.77 4.16 0.51
C PHE A 667 -7.52 5.47 0.26
N THR A 668 -8.64 5.44 -0.48
CA THR A 668 -9.45 6.64 -0.72
C THR A 668 -10.16 7.12 0.55
N ARG A 669 -10.43 6.26 1.54
CA ARG A 669 -10.87 6.73 2.87
C ARG A 669 -9.78 7.59 3.51
N THR A 670 -8.54 7.13 3.50
CA THR A 670 -7.41 7.91 4.04
C THR A 670 -7.23 9.23 3.30
N LEU A 671 -7.40 9.25 1.98
CA LEU A 671 -7.37 10.49 1.19
C LEU A 671 -8.48 11.48 1.60
N ARG A 672 -9.69 11.00 1.90
CA ARG A 672 -10.78 11.84 2.43
C ARG A 672 -10.45 12.36 3.84
N ASP A 673 -9.87 11.53 4.69
CA ASP A 673 -9.45 11.91 6.04
C ASP A 673 -8.36 13.01 6.02
N ASP A 674 -7.51 13.00 5.00
CA ASP A 674 -6.45 13.97 4.77
C ASP A 674 -6.86 15.19 3.93
N GLN A 675 -8.05 15.17 3.31
CA GLN A 675 -8.49 16.26 2.46
C GLN A 675 -8.51 17.59 3.25
N ALA A 676 -7.88 18.61 2.66
CA ALA A 676 -7.84 19.93 3.24
C ALA A 676 -9.21 20.62 3.16
N PRO A 677 -9.51 21.61 4.02
CA PRO A 677 -10.80 22.30 4.03
C PRO A 677 -11.21 22.95 2.70
N ASN A 678 -10.25 23.30 1.84
CA ASN A 678 -10.49 23.82 0.49
C ASN A 678 -10.77 22.72 -0.55
N GLY A 679 -10.93 21.45 -0.14
CA GLY A 679 -11.13 20.31 -1.01
C GLY A 679 -9.84 19.71 -1.59
N ALA A 680 -8.66 20.26 -1.30
CA ALA A 680 -7.41 19.74 -1.85
C ALA A 680 -7.07 18.36 -1.26
N TYR A 681 -6.81 17.39 -2.14
CA TYR A 681 -6.17 16.14 -1.74
C TYR A 681 -4.67 16.33 -1.53
N PRO A 682 -4.04 15.61 -0.59
CA PRO A 682 -2.61 15.72 -0.34
C PRO A 682 -1.79 15.03 -1.45
N MET A 683 -0.50 15.36 -1.49
CA MET A 683 0.48 14.74 -2.38
C MET A 683 0.88 13.30 -1.98
N TRP A 684 0.73 12.96 -0.71
CA TRP A 684 0.78 11.57 -0.23
C TRP A 684 -0.26 11.37 0.88
N SER A 685 -0.68 10.12 1.09
CA SER A 685 -1.58 9.75 2.19
C SER A 685 -1.18 8.39 2.76
N PRO A 686 -1.28 8.16 4.09
CA PRO A 686 -1.64 9.11 5.13
C PRO A 686 -0.63 10.28 5.22
N SER A 687 -1.12 11.53 5.22
CA SER A 687 -0.32 12.74 5.47
C SER A 687 -0.28 13.08 6.96
N PRO A 688 0.89 13.21 7.58
CA PRO A 688 0.96 13.77 8.92
C PRO A 688 0.48 15.23 8.93
N ARG A 689 -0.21 15.64 10.00
CA ARG A 689 -0.56 17.07 10.23
C ARG A 689 0.35 17.60 11.33
N GLY A 690 1.09 18.69 11.09
CA GLY A 690 1.67 19.50 12.16
C GLY A 690 3.19 19.70 12.17
N LEU A 691 3.97 19.06 11.29
CA LEU A 691 5.44 19.26 11.26
C LEU A 691 5.96 19.90 9.96
N GLY A 692 5.07 20.18 9.00
CA GLY A 692 5.31 20.96 7.79
C GLY A 692 5.63 20.09 6.56
N TRP A 693 5.02 20.41 5.40
CA TRP A 693 5.42 20.06 4.01
C TRP A 693 4.32 20.34 2.94
N GLY A 694 3.51 21.40 3.07
CA GLY A 694 2.64 21.86 1.97
C GLY A 694 1.55 20.88 1.47
N THR A 695 1.22 19.84 2.24
CA THR A 695 0.25 18.78 1.86
C THR A 695 -1.21 19.26 1.81
N THR A 696 -1.46 20.54 2.09
CA THR A 696 -2.80 21.14 2.12
C THR A 696 -3.18 21.87 0.82
N SER A 697 -2.30 21.87 -0.18
CA SER A 697 -2.55 22.52 -1.48
C SER A 697 -2.64 21.50 -2.60
N PRO A 698 -3.55 21.67 -3.58
CA PRO A 698 -3.75 20.69 -4.62
C PRO A 698 -2.56 20.75 -5.61
N THR A 699 -1.77 19.68 -5.65
CA THR A 699 -0.66 19.53 -6.60
C THR A 699 -1.16 18.85 -7.87
N PRO A 700 -1.15 19.51 -9.04
CA PRO A 700 -1.67 18.92 -10.27
C PRO A 700 -0.92 17.66 -10.67
N GLY A 701 -1.64 16.61 -11.08
CA GLY A 701 -1.06 15.30 -11.33
C GLY A 701 -0.77 14.48 -10.06
N TRP A 702 -1.07 14.99 -8.86
CA TRP A 702 -1.01 14.24 -7.61
C TRP A 702 -2.39 14.25 -6.95
N ALA A 703 -2.92 15.44 -6.67
CA ALA A 703 -4.25 15.61 -6.07
C ALA A 703 -5.37 15.00 -6.94
N ASP A 704 -5.19 14.94 -8.26
CA ASP A 704 -6.12 14.28 -9.20
C ASP A 704 -6.29 12.78 -8.92
N GLY A 705 -5.36 12.15 -8.19
CA GLY A 705 -5.50 10.77 -7.73
C GLY A 705 -6.76 10.54 -6.91
N GLY A 706 -7.23 11.54 -6.17
CA GLY A 706 -8.50 11.45 -5.44
C GLY A 706 -9.74 11.31 -6.32
N VAL A 707 -9.65 11.57 -7.63
CA VAL A 707 -10.71 11.33 -8.63
C VAL A 707 -10.40 10.13 -9.52
N MET A 708 -9.15 10.02 -9.98
CA MET A 708 -8.71 8.98 -10.91
C MET A 708 -8.79 7.57 -10.31
N LEU A 709 -8.40 7.41 -9.04
CA LEU A 709 -8.45 6.10 -8.37
C LEU A 709 -9.89 5.57 -8.25
N PRO A 710 -10.86 6.34 -7.69
CA PRO A 710 -12.27 5.94 -7.70
C PRO A 710 -12.81 5.63 -9.10
N TYR A 711 -12.47 6.45 -10.10
CA TYR A 711 -12.92 6.27 -11.48
C TYR A 711 -12.50 4.90 -12.05
N VAL A 712 -11.22 4.57 -11.99
CA VAL A 712 -10.69 3.30 -12.53
C VAL A 712 -11.18 2.11 -11.73
N ALA A 713 -11.16 2.21 -10.39
CA ALA A 713 -11.58 1.10 -9.55
C ALA A 713 -13.07 0.78 -9.78
N TYR A 714 -13.92 1.80 -9.92
CA TYR A 714 -15.33 1.60 -10.29
C TYR A 714 -15.48 1.02 -11.70
N LEU A 715 -14.71 1.51 -12.68
CA LEU A 715 -14.75 1.01 -14.05
C LEU A 715 -14.42 -0.50 -14.11
N HIS A 716 -13.47 -0.97 -13.31
CA HIS A 716 -13.07 -2.39 -13.27
C HIS A 716 -13.97 -3.25 -12.38
N SER A 717 -14.34 -2.77 -11.19
CA SER A 717 -15.10 -3.56 -10.21
C SER A 717 -16.60 -3.52 -10.44
N GLY A 718 -17.14 -2.42 -10.98
CA GLY A 718 -18.57 -2.16 -11.03
C GLY A 718 -19.21 -1.86 -9.68
N ASP A 719 -18.45 -1.82 -8.58
CA ASP A 719 -18.98 -1.55 -7.25
C ASP A 719 -19.16 -0.04 -7.03
N ARG A 720 -20.43 0.38 -7.04
CA ARG A 720 -20.84 1.78 -6.92
C ARG A 720 -20.44 2.43 -5.58
N SER A 721 -20.19 1.65 -4.52
CA SER A 721 -19.80 2.20 -3.21
C SER A 721 -18.54 3.07 -3.30
N ILE A 722 -17.61 2.73 -4.20
CA ILE A 722 -16.39 3.51 -4.47
C ILE A 722 -16.73 4.94 -4.89
N VAL A 723 -17.73 5.12 -5.75
CA VAL A 723 -18.15 6.45 -6.21
C VAL A 723 -18.97 7.14 -5.13
N ASP A 724 -19.93 6.44 -4.54
CA ASP A 724 -20.87 7.02 -3.58
C ASP A 724 -20.13 7.55 -2.33
N GLU A 725 -19.14 6.83 -1.81
CA GLU A 725 -18.34 7.24 -0.64
C GLU A 725 -17.39 8.40 -0.92
N ASN A 726 -17.00 8.61 -2.18
CA ASN A 726 -16.03 9.63 -2.58
C ASN A 726 -16.69 10.85 -3.24
N TRP A 727 -18.00 10.83 -3.52
CA TRP A 727 -18.66 11.82 -4.37
C TRP A 727 -18.49 13.26 -3.88
N GLU A 728 -18.72 13.49 -2.58
CA GLU A 728 -18.60 14.81 -1.96
C GLU A 728 -17.16 15.31 -2.00
N ALA A 729 -16.19 14.47 -1.61
CA ALA A 729 -14.78 14.83 -1.59
C ALA A 729 -14.24 15.14 -3.01
N MET A 730 -14.58 14.32 -4.01
CA MET A 730 -14.19 14.58 -5.40
C MET A 730 -14.80 15.88 -5.94
N SER A 731 -16.07 16.14 -5.60
CA SER A 731 -16.76 17.38 -6.01
C SER A 731 -16.16 18.61 -5.33
N ALA A 732 -15.79 18.50 -4.05
CA ALA A 732 -15.15 19.56 -3.29
C ALA A 732 -13.77 19.91 -3.87
N TYR A 733 -12.97 18.90 -4.25
CA TYR A 733 -11.69 19.09 -4.93
C TYR A 733 -11.82 19.90 -6.21
N ALA A 734 -12.64 19.44 -7.16
CA ALA A 734 -12.81 20.12 -8.44
C ALA A 734 -13.38 21.53 -8.27
N SER A 735 -14.36 21.69 -7.36
CA SER A 735 -14.95 23.00 -7.05
C SER A 735 -13.93 23.95 -6.42
N GLY A 736 -13.09 23.47 -5.49
CA GLY A 736 -12.06 24.27 -4.84
C GLY A 736 -11.02 24.79 -5.83
N VAL A 737 -10.53 23.93 -6.71
CA VAL A 737 -9.60 24.32 -7.79
C VAL A 737 -10.23 25.37 -8.71
N LEU A 738 -11.50 25.19 -9.09
CA LEU A 738 -12.23 26.12 -9.96
C LEU A 738 -12.59 27.45 -9.27
N ALA A 739 -12.82 27.44 -7.96
CA ALA A 739 -13.06 28.66 -7.19
C ALA A 739 -11.82 29.56 -7.18
N GLU A 740 -10.63 28.96 -7.04
CA GLU A 740 -9.37 29.69 -7.15
C GLU A 740 -9.01 30.05 -8.60
N ASN A 741 -9.58 29.38 -9.60
CA ASN A 741 -9.29 29.53 -11.03
C ASN A 741 -10.58 29.66 -11.87
N PRO A 742 -11.36 30.76 -11.69
CA PRO A 742 -12.71 30.88 -12.22
C PRO A 742 -12.78 31.03 -13.74
N ASP A 743 -11.66 31.29 -14.42
CA ASP A 743 -11.52 31.30 -15.89
C ASP A 743 -11.32 29.90 -16.49
N GLY A 744 -11.11 28.88 -15.64
CA GLY A 744 -10.86 27.50 -16.04
C GLY A 744 -9.39 27.20 -16.35
N LEU A 745 -8.47 28.15 -16.15
CA LEU A 745 -7.02 27.92 -16.29
C LEU A 745 -6.39 27.74 -14.92
N TRP A 746 -5.84 26.56 -14.65
CA TRP A 746 -5.27 26.27 -13.33
C TRP A 746 -3.91 26.96 -13.15
N ARG A 747 -3.94 28.25 -12.80
CA ARG A 747 -2.77 29.14 -12.66
C ARG A 747 -2.39 29.43 -11.21
N ARG A 748 -3.32 29.23 -10.27
CA ARG A 748 -3.15 29.53 -8.85
C ARG A 748 -3.33 28.28 -7.99
N GLY A 749 -2.69 28.28 -6.81
CA GLY A 749 -2.89 27.23 -5.81
C GLY A 749 -2.34 25.85 -6.17
N ARG A 750 -1.24 25.74 -6.93
CA ARG A 750 -0.72 24.45 -7.47
C ARG A 750 0.18 23.64 -6.51
N GLY A 751 0.20 23.97 -5.22
CA GLY A 751 1.04 23.26 -4.25
C GLY A 751 2.52 23.24 -4.66
N ALA A 752 3.16 22.07 -4.57
CA ALA A 752 4.57 21.90 -4.97
C ALA A 752 4.79 21.88 -6.48
N ASP A 753 3.74 21.56 -7.25
CA ASP A 753 3.72 21.59 -8.71
C ASP A 753 4.94 20.89 -9.36
N PHE A 754 5.04 19.57 -9.18
CA PHE A 754 6.20 18.78 -9.67
C PHE A 754 6.36 18.79 -11.20
N GLY A 755 5.30 19.13 -11.94
CA GLY A 755 5.30 19.06 -13.41
C GLY A 755 5.40 17.62 -13.91
N ASP A 756 6.01 17.43 -15.09
CA ASP A 756 6.25 16.10 -15.65
C ASP A 756 7.51 15.48 -15.03
N TRP A 757 7.38 15.05 -13.78
CA TRP A 757 8.48 14.59 -12.93
C TRP A 757 9.36 13.55 -13.63
N LEU A 758 10.69 13.74 -13.54
CA LEU A 758 11.72 12.89 -14.17
C LEU A 758 11.64 12.83 -15.72
N ALA A 759 11.11 13.88 -16.35
CA ALA A 759 11.21 14.05 -17.80
C ALA A 759 12.68 14.13 -18.25
N LEU A 760 12.99 13.49 -19.38
CA LEU A 760 14.36 13.35 -19.89
C LEU A 760 14.93 14.66 -20.46
N ASP A 761 14.08 15.63 -20.80
CA ASP A 761 14.50 16.96 -21.22
C ASP A 761 14.92 17.84 -20.01
N GLY A 762 14.66 17.39 -18.76
CA GLY A 762 15.00 18.11 -17.54
C GLY A 762 16.42 17.82 -17.05
N LYS A 763 17.08 18.81 -16.44
CA LYS A 763 18.35 18.63 -15.73
C LYS A 763 18.11 18.20 -14.29
N SER A 764 17.08 18.76 -13.68
CA SER A 764 16.58 18.38 -12.35
C SER A 764 15.20 17.73 -12.47
N PRO A 765 14.80 16.84 -11.54
CA PRO A 765 13.55 16.10 -11.64
C PRO A 765 12.27 16.92 -11.84
N GLY A 766 12.21 18.14 -11.27
CA GLY A 766 11.03 19.02 -11.31
C GLY A 766 11.13 20.22 -12.26
N ASP A 767 12.12 20.21 -13.16
CA ASP A 767 12.28 21.26 -14.18
C ASP A 767 10.99 21.39 -15.03
N ALA A 768 10.62 22.62 -15.37
CA ALA A 768 9.44 22.91 -16.17
C ALA A 768 9.63 22.59 -17.67
N THR A 769 9.93 21.33 -17.99
CA THR A 769 10.11 20.80 -19.37
C THR A 769 8.85 20.96 -20.21
N THR A 770 7.68 20.88 -19.57
CA THR A 770 6.37 21.24 -20.10
C THR A 770 5.78 22.36 -19.23
N PRO A 771 5.08 23.37 -19.80
CA PRO A 771 4.47 24.43 -19.01
C PRO A 771 3.56 23.85 -17.91
N LYS A 772 3.82 24.19 -16.65
CA LYS A 772 3.13 23.57 -15.51
C LYS A 772 1.64 23.92 -15.46
N ASP A 773 1.25 25.11 -15.91
CA ASP A 773 -0.16 25.50 -16.03
C ASP A 773 -0.89 24.78 -17.17
N LEU A 774 -0.18 24.38 -18.23
CA LEU A 774 -0.70 23.47 -19.27
C LEU A 774 -0.99 22.10 -18.66
N ILE A 775 -0.02 21.49 -17.96
CA ILE A 775 -0.22 20.21 -17.27
C ILE A 775 -1.42 20.30 -16.33
N ALA A 776 -1.43 21.31 -15.47
CA ALA A 776 -2.46 21.49 -14.47
C ALA A 776 -3.86 21.59 -15.10
N THR A 777 -4.01 22.43 -16.13
CA THR A 777 -5.30 22.62 -16.80
C THR A 777 -5.76 21.34 -17.52
N ALA A 778 -4.84 20.58 -18.13
CA ALA A 778 -5.16 19.30 -18.76
C ALA A 778 -5.61 18.24 -17.73
N MET A 779 -4.96 18.18 -16.57
CA MET A 779 -5.33 17.27 -15.47
C MET A 779 -6.70 17.62 -14.89
N LEU A 780 -6.98 18.92 -14.68
CA LEU A 780 -8.29 19.39 -14.23
C LEU A 780 -9.40 19.01 -15.22
N ALA A 781 -9.16 19.19 -16.53
CA ALA A 781 -10.11 18.79 -17.56
C ALA A 781 -10.46 17.30 -17.47
N ARG A 782 -9.46 16.43 -17.30
CA ARG A 782 -9.66 14.99 -17.10
C ARG A 782 -10.47 14.70 -15.84
N SER A 783 -10.11 15.29 -14.70
CA SER A 783 -10.80 15.06 -13.42
C SER A 783 -12.28 15.47 -13.49
N VAL A 784 -12.60 16.59 -14.14
CA VAL A 784 -13.98 17.05 -14.35
C VAL A 784 -14.75 16.14 -15.32
N ASP A 785 -14.12 15.67 -16.39
CA ASP A 785 -14.74 14.69 -17.30
C ASP A 785 -15.04 13.36 -16.60
N GLN A 786 -14.13 12.89 -15.75
CA GLN A 786 -14.32 11.67 -14.96
C GLN A 786 -15.45 11.82 -13.95
N LEU A 787 -15.56 12.96 -13.26
CA LEU A 787 -16.70 13.30 -12.41
C LEU A 787 -18.02 13.25 -13.20
N ALA A 788 -18.06 13.86 -14.38
CA ALA A 788 -19.24 13.87 -15.22
C ALA A 788 -19.65 12.46 -15.68
N GLN A 789 -18.65 11.62 -16.00
CA GLN A 789 -18.87 10.25 -16.43
C GLN A 789 -19.33 9.35 -15.28
N MET A 790 -18.73 9.46 -14.09
CA MET A 790 -19.19 8.76 -12.88
C MET A 790 -20.59 9.18 -12.48
N ALA A 791 -20.91 10.48 -12.55
CA ALA A 791 -22.27 10.96 -12.33
C ALA A 791 -23.27 10.28 -13.28
N ALA A 792 -22.94 10.20 -14.57
CA ALA A 792 -23.79 9.55 -15.56
C ALA A 792 -23.97 8.05 -15.28
N TRP A 793 -22.89 7.33 -14.98
CA TRP A 793 -22.94 5.90 -14.67
C TRP A 793 -23.69 5.58 -13.37
N THR A 794 -23.78 6.53 -12.45
CA THR A 794 -24.46 6.34 -11.15
C THR A 794 -25.84 7.00 -11.07
N GLY A 795 -26.35 7.52 -12.19
CA GLY A 795 -27.69 8.12 -12.29
C GLY A 795 -27.80 9.54 -11.72
N ARG A 796 -26.68 10.22 -11.43
CA ARG A 796 -26.61 11.62 -10.98
C ARG A 796 -26.70 12.58 -12.19
N SER A 797 -27.84 12.54 -12.88
CA SER A 797 -28.00 13.18 -14.20
C SER A 797 -27.81 14.70 -14.18
N ALA A 798 -28.22 15.38 -13.11
CA ALA A 798 -28.06 16.82 -12.97
C ALA A 798 -26.58 17.21 -12.82
N GLU A 799 -25.86 16.55 -11.93
CA GLU A 799 -24.44 16.75 -11.71
C GLU A 799 -23.62 16.36 -12.95
N ALA A 800 -24.01 15.30 -13.67
CA ALA A 800 -23.38 14.93 -14.94
C ALA A 800 -23.46 16.06 -15.96
N LYS A 801 -24.60 16.77 -16.05
CA LYS A 801 -24.76 17.92 -16.94
C LYS A 801 -23.88 19.09 -16.48
N THR A 802 -23.86 19.39 -15.18
CA THR A 802 -23.04 20.46 -14.59
C THR A 802 -21.55 20.24 -14.85
N TRP A 803 -21.04 19.04 -14.56
CA TRP A 803 -19.63 18.73 -14.75
C TRP A 803 -19.23 18.69 -16.23
N ARG A 804 -20.08 18.20 -17.14
CA ARG A 804 -19.83 18.31 -18.59
C ARG A 804 -19.66 19.76 -19.03
N ALA A 805 -20.55 20.65 -18.60
CA ALA A 805 -20.47 22.07 -18.96
C ALA A 805 -19.19 22.74 -18.45
N GLN A 806 -18.74 22.40 -17.23
CA GLN A 806 -17.45 22.86 -16.71
C GLN A 806 -16.27 22.28 -17.52
N GLY A 807 -16.31 20.98 -17.83
CA GLY A 807 -15.31 20.32 -18.66
C GLY A 807 -15.17 20.99 -20.03
N ASP A 808 -16.28 21.23 -20.73
CA ASP A 808 -16.29 21.91 -22.02
C ASP A 808 -15.69 23.31 -21.95
N ARG A 809 -16.00 24.06 -20.89
CA ARG A 809 -15.41 25.39 -20.64
C ARG A 809 -13.90 25.31 -20.43
N ILE A 810 -13.43 24.41 -19.57
CA ILE A 810 -11.99 24.22 -19.28
C ILE A 810 -11.24 23.85 -20.57
N LYS A 811 -11.79 22.94 -21.39
CA LYS A 811 -11.19 22.53 -22.67
C LYS A 811 -11.12 23.70 -23.66
N ALA A 812 -12.19 24.52 -23.75
CA ALA A 812 -12.18 25.71 -24.59
C ALA A 812 -11.11 26.71 -24.15
N THR A 813 -10.97 26.95 -22.83
CA THR A 813 -9.93 27.85 -22.30
C THR A 813 -8.53 27.27 -22.50
N PHE A 814 -8.33 25.96 -22.30
CA PHE A 814 -7.08 25.27 -22.60
C PHE A 814 -6.66 25.47 -24.05
N ALA A 815 -7.58 25.24 -25.00
CA ALA A 815 -7.32 25.39 -26.42
C ALA A 815 -6.90 26.82 -26.76
N SER A 816 -7.60 27.82 -26.22
CA SER A 816 -7.26 29.24 -26.40
C SER A 816 -5.88 29.61 -25.84
N ALA A 817 -5.52 29.06 -24.68
CA ALA A 817 -4.27 29.40 -24.00
C ALA A 817 -3.04 28.68 -24.56
N PHE A 818 -3.20 27.42 -25.01
CA PHE A 818 -2.08 26.53 -25.28
C PHE A 818 -2.03 25.94 -26.68
N ALA A 819 -3.07 26.08 -27.51
CA ALA A 819 -3.06 25.54 -28.87
C ALA A 819 -2.91 26.64 -29.93
N ARG A 820 -1.97 26.44 -30.87
CA ARG A 820 -1.82 27.29 -32.05
C ARG A 820 -2.62 26.72 -33.23
N ALA A 821 -2.93 27.59 -34.20
CA ALA A 821 -3.69 27.21 -35.40
C ALA A 821 -3.02 26.11 -36.25
N ASP A 822 -1.69 25.98 -36.17
CA ASP A 822 -0.94 24.94 -36.87
C ASP A 822 -0.90 23.59 -36.11
N GLY A 823 -1.61 23.49 -34.98
CA GLY A 823 -1.61 22.30 -34.12
C GLY A 823 -0.45 22.23 -33.13
N THR A 824 0.43 23.24 -33.06
CA THR A 824 1.46 23.29 -32.01
C THR A 824 0.82 23.49 -30.64
N VAL A 825 1.23 22.71 -29.64
CA VAL A 825 0.72 22.77 -28.27
C VAL A 825 1.81 23.27 -27.32
N GLY A 826 1.53 24.33 -26.57
CA GLY A 826 2.43 24.93 -25.58
C GLY A 826 3.81 25.25 -26.16
N ASN A 827 4.84 24.71 -25.50
CA ASN A 827 6.24 24.81 -25.93
C ASN A 827 6.68 23.70 -26.90
N GLY A 828 5.77 22.84 -27.35
CA GLY A 828 6.08 21.71 -28.24
C GLY A 828 6.70 20.49 -27.54
N SER A 829 6.68 20.41 -26.21
CA SER A 829 7.14 19.22 -25.47
C SER A 829 6.25 18.00 -25.74
N HIS A 830 6.84 16.80 -25.68
CA HIS A 830 6.10 15.54 -25.88
C HIS A 830 4.92 15.43 -24.92
N THR A 831 5.13 15.67 -23.64
CA THR A 831 4.08 15.61 -22.61
C THR A 831 2.98 16.65 -22.87
N GLY A 832 3.32 17.86 -23.33
CA GLY A 832 2.33 18.86 -23.71
C GLY A 832 1.37 18.35 -24.79
N TYR A 833 1.91 17.76 -25.86
CA TYR A 833 1.09 17.13 -26.91
C TYR A 833 0.29 15.93 -26.39
N ILE A 834 0.94 15.03 -25.65
CA ILE A 834 0.33 13.79 -25.13
C ILE A 834 -0.87 14.11 -24.23
N LEU A 835 -0.72 15.02 -23.27
CA LEU A 835 -1.81 15.40 -22.39
C LEU A 835 -2.95 16.08 -23.17
N ALA A 836 -2.63 16.99 -24.10
CA ALA A 836 -3.64 17.69 -24.89
C ALA A 836 -4.44 16.76 -25.82
N LEU A 837 -3.78 15.74 -26.37
CA LEU A 837 -4.40 14.76 -27.25
C LEU A 837 -5.17 13.71 -26.44
N ARG A 838 -4.53 13.06 -25.47
CA ARG A 838 -5.09 11.89 -24.78
C ARG A 838 -6.15 12.24 -23.75
N LEU A 839 -6.00 13.36 -23.05
CA LEU A 839 -6.99 13.84 -22.07
C LEU A 839 -8.09 14.66 -22.74
N GLY A 840 -7.96 14.95 -24.03
CA GLY A 840 -9.03 15.53 -24.85
C GLY A 840 -9.25 17.04 -24.82
N PRO A 841 -8.43 17.92 -24.21
CA PRO A 841 -8.73 19.35 -24.25
C PRO A 841 -8.45 20.03 -25.61
N LEU A 842 -7.81 19.34 -26.56
CA LEU A 842 -7.56 19.88 -27.90
C LEU A 842 -8.78 19.71 -28.83
N PRO A 843 -9.23 20.77 -29.54
CA PRO A 843 -10.33 20.70 -30.50
C PRO A 843 -10.07 19.72 -31.65
N GLN A 844 -11.13 19.03 -32.11
CA GLN A 844 -11.06 17.96 -33.12
C GLN A 844 -10.23 18.33 -34.36
N GLY A 845 -10.38 19.55 -34.88
CA GLY A 845 -9.67 20.01 -36.07
C GLY A 845 -8.14 20.13 -35.93
N LEU A 846 -7.62 20.30 -34.71
CA LEU A 846 -6.18 20.44 -34.45
C LEU A 846 -5.50 19.12 -34.10
N ARG A 847 -6.27 18.10 -33.73
CA ARG A 847 -5.74 16.83 -33.18
C ARG A 847 -4.82 16.09 -34.16
N LYS A 848 -5.18 16.04 -35.44
CA LYS A 848 -4.35 15.38 -36.46
C LYS A 848 -2.97 16.06 -36.59
N ALA A 849 -2.95 17.38 -36.77
CA ALA A 849 -1.71 18.15 -36.92
C ALA A 849 -0.81 18.07 -35.67
N ALA A 850 -1.42 18.12 -34.47
CA ALA A 850 -0.69 17.94 -33.21
C ALA A 850 -0.08 16.53 -33.09
N GLY A 851 -0.82 15.48 -33.46
CA GLY A 851 -0.32 14.11 -33.48
C GLY A 851 0.85 13.91 -34.45
N GLU A 852 0.74 14.49 -35.66
CA GLU A 852 1.81 14.47 -36.66
C GLU A 852 3.07 15.18 -36.16
N LYS A 853 2.94 16.34 -35.51
CA LYS A 853 4.06 17.07 -34.91
C LYS A 853 4.74 16.28 -33.79
N LEU A 854 3.97 15.67 -32.89
CA LEU A 854 4.50 14.80 -31.84
C LEU A 854 5.32 13.65 -32.44
N ALA A 855 4.76 12.92 -33.39
CA ALA A 855 5.44 11.79 -34.01
C ALA A 855 6.66 12.21 -34.85
N ALA A 856 6.60 13.37 -35.50
CA ALA A 856 7.74 13.94 -36.21
C ALA A 856 8.89 14.28 -35.26
N ASP A 857 8.61 14.88 -34.09
CA ASP A 857 9.67 15.22 -33.12
C ASP A 857 10.30 13.97 -32.49
N ILE A 858 9.48 12.97 -32.12
CA ILE A 858 9.98 11.67 -31.64
C ILE A 858 10.94 11.04 -32.65
N ARG A 859 10.55 10.98 -33.94
CA ARG A 859 11.42 10.44 -35.00
C ARG A 859 12.68 11.28 -35.20
N ARG A 860 12.56 12.60 -35.20
CA ARG A 860 13.69 13.55 -35.32
C ARG A 860 14.74 13.33 -34.24
N ARG A 861 14.30 12.95 -33.03
CA ARG A 861 15.16 12.61 -31.88
C ARG A 861 15.70 11.18 -31.90
N GLY A 862 15.59 10.45 -33.01
CA GLY A 862 16.06 9.06 -33.11
C GLY A 862 15.09 8.04 -32.51
N THR A 863 13.78 8.33 -32.54
CA THR A 863 12.71 7.51 -31.95
C THR A 863 12.86 7.40 -30.43
N LEU A 864 12.92 8.55 -29.77
CA LEU A 864 13.08 8.69 -28.33
C LEU A 864 11.91 9.48 -27.73
N LEU A 865 11.36 8.98 -26.62
CA LEU A 865 10.47 9.78 -25.76
C LEU A 865 11.30 10.69 -24.86
N SER A 866 10.75 11.84 -24.47
CA SER A 866 11.34 12.72 -23.46
C SER A 866 10.45 12.90 -22.22
N THR A 867 9.44 12.05 -22.07
CA THR A 867 8.39 12.14 -21.06
C THR A 867 8.84 11.69 -19.67
N GLY A 868 8.27 12.31 -18.65
CA GLY A 868 8.31 11.91 -17.25
C GLY A 868 7.07 11.12 -16.83
N PHE A 869 6.70 11.21 -15.56
CA PHE A 869 5.62 10.42 -14.96
C PHE A 869 4.25 10.66 -15.59
N LEU A 870 3.94 11.89 -15.99
CA LEU A 870 2.58 12.24 -16.44
C LEU A 870 2.39 11.99 -17.94
N GLY A 871 3.46 12.12 -18.73
CA GLY A 871 3.43 11.84 -20.17
C GLY A 871 3.56 10.35 -20.51
N THR A 872 4.45 9.63 -19.83
CA THR A 872 4.83 8.24 -20.18
C THR A 872 3.66 7.25 -20.25
N PRO A 873 2.74 7.18 -19.28
CA PRO A 873 1.65 6.19 -19.28
C PRO A 873 0.69 6.34 -20.48
N LEU A 874 0.65 7.53 -21.06
CA LEU A 874 -0.31 7.93 -22.10
C LEU A 874 0.31 7.99 -23.51
N ALA A 875 1.64 7.90 -23.60
CA ALA A 875 2.39 8.16 -24.82
C ALA A 875 2.03 7.19 -25.95
N LEU A 876 2.03 5.87 -25.68
CA LEU A 876 1.76 4.86 -26.70
C LEU A 876 0.32 4.89 -27.19
N ASP A 877 -0.65 5.05 -26.28
CA ASP A 877 -2.06 5.23 -26.62
C ASP A 877 -2.24 6.44 -27.55
N THR A 878 -1.62 7.58 -27.22
CA THR A 878 -1.68 8.79 -28.03
C THR A 878 -1.19 8.56 -29.45
N LEU A 879 -0.04 7.90 -29.61
CA LEU A 879 0.53 7.62 -30.93
C LEU A 879 -0.40 6.73 -31.77
N VAL A 880 -0.98 5.70 -31.17
CA VAL A 880 -1.93 4.81 -31.85
C VAL A 880 -3.19 5.56 -32.28
N ASP A 881 -3.78 6.36 -31.38
CA ASP A 881 -5.01 7.11 -31.65
C ASP A 881 -4.84 8.15 -32.78
N HIS A 882 -3.59 8.52 -33.09
CA HIS A 882 -3.22 9.44 -34.15
C HIS A 882 -2.53 8.79 -35.35
N GLY A 883 -2.69 7.46 -35.53
CA GLY A 883 -2.27 6.75 -36.74
C GLY A 883 -0.78 6.40 -36.79
N HIS A 884 -0.07 6.47 -35.66
CA HIS A 884 1.35 6.18 -35.55
C HIS A 884 1.63 4.86 -34.81
N THR A 885 0.82 3.83 -35.08
CA THR A 885 0.94 2.49 -34.47
C THR A 885 2.34 1.88 -34.60
N SER A 886 2.97 1.96 -35.78
CA SER A 886 4.35 1.44 -35.96
C SER A 886 5.33 2.10 -35.00
N LEU A 887 5.24 3.42 -34.83
CA LEU A 887 6.12 4.19 -33.94
C LEU A 887 5.89 3.83 -32.46
N ALA A 888 4.64 3.58 -32.07
CA ALA A 888 4.34 3.11 -30.73
C ALA A 888 5.02 1.77 -30.42
N PHE A 889 4.99 0.82 -31.37
CA PHE A 889 5.69 -0.46 -31.21
C PHE A 889 7.22 -0.32 -31.32
N ASP A 890 7.73 0.61 -32.13
CA ASP A 890 9.17 0.92 -32.16
C ASP A 890 9.69 1.36 -30.78
N LEU A 891 8.90 2.18 -30.08
CA LEU A 891 9.22 2.62 -28.70
C LEU A 891 9.05 1.48 -27.69
N LEU A 892 7.99 0.67 -27.81
CA LEU A 892 7.73 -0.46 -26.90
C LEU A 892 8.82 -1.54 -26.97
N LEU A 893 9.32 -1.83 -28.17
CA LEU A 893 10.31 -2.89 -28.43
C LEU A 893 11.76 -2.42 -28.32
N ARG A 894 11.98 -1.11 -28.14
CA ARG A 894 13.31 -0.53 -28.00
C ARG A 894 14.05 -1.12 -26.79
N THR A 895 15.36 -1.35 -26.96
CA THR A 895 16.24 -1.85 -25.88
C THR A 895 17.38 -0.92 -25.51
N GLU A 896 17.66 0.10 -26.31
CA GLU A 896 18.66 1.11 -26.02
C GLU A 896 18.10 2.17 -25.06
N TYR A 897 18.98 2.79 -24.28
CA TYR A 897 18.61 3.90 -23.43
C TYR A 897 18.05 5.08 -24.24
N PRO A 898 17.07 5.83 -23.70
CA PRO A 898 16.13 5.46 -22.62
C PRO A 898 14.99 4.58 -23.16
N SER A 899 14.71 3.45 -22.51
CA SER A 899 13.56 2.59 -22.83
C SER A 899 13.23 1.62 -21.69
N TRP A 900 12.04 1.01 -21.74
CA TRP A 900 11.71 -0.09 -20.84
C TRP A 900 12.57 -1.33 -21.11
N GLY A 901 12.84 -1.62 -22.39
CA GLY A 901 13.70 -2.74 -22.77
C GLY A 901 15.15 -2.57 -22.30
N TYR A 902 15.62 -1.34 -22.13
CA TYR A 902 16.91 -1.06 -21.49
C TYR A 902 16.96 -1.58 -20.05
N MET A 903 15.94 -1.31 -19.22
CA MET A 903 15.85 -1.83 -17.85
C MET A 903 15.90 -3.37 -17.86
N VAL A 904 15.10 -4.00 -18.73
CA VAL A 904 15.07 -5.47 -18.86
C VAL A 904 16.45 -6.02 -19.27
N ARG A 905 17.13 -5.39 -20.25
CA ARG A 905 18.48 -5.79 -20.69
C ARG A 905 19.55 -5.60 -19.61
N ARG A 906 19.35 -4.66 -18.69
CA ARG A 906 20.19 -4.46 -17.50
C ARG A 906 19.88 -5.43 -16.35
N GLY A 907 18.96 -6.37 -16.54
CA GLY A 907 18.62 -7.38 -15.53
C GLY A 907 17.64 -6.91 -14.45
N ALA A 908 16.89 -5.84 -14.72
CA ALA A 908 15.81 -5.40 -13.85
C ALA A 908 14.74 -6.49 -13.70
N THR A 909 14.28 -6.70 -12.46
CA THR A 909 13.18 -7.63 -12.11
C THR A 909 11.95 -6.90 -11.56
N THR A 910 12.03 -5.57 -11.55
CA THR A 910 11.04 -4.57 -11.13
C THR A 910 11.23 -3.36 -12.04
N THR A 911 10.24 -2.48 -12.16
CA THR A 911 10.43 -1.22 -12.87
C THR A 911 11.19 -0.23 -11.97
N TRP A 912 12.04 0.62 -12.57
CA TRP A 912 12.85 1.59 -11.84
C TRP A 912 12.14 2.94 -11.73
N GLU A 913 12.56 3.76 -10.77
CA GLU A 913 12.09 5.16 -10.63
C GLU A 913 12.56 6.03 -11.80
N ARG A 914 13.79 5.80 -12.25
CA ARG A 914 14.43 6.55 -13.34
C ARG A 914 14.71 5.66 -14.55
N TRP A 915 14.63 6.24 -15.73
CA TRP A 915 15.06 5.60 -16.98
C TRP A 915 16.54 5.16 -16.95
N ASN A 916 17.38 5.91 -16.23
CA ASN A 916 18.82 5.69 -16.05
C ASN A 916 19.19 5.23 -14.63
N GLY A 917 18.35 4.43 -13.96
CA GLY A 917 18.57 4.05 -12.57
C GLY A 917 19.97 3.46 -12.27
N ASP A 918 20.61 2.82 -13.24
CA ASP A 918 21.96 2.26 -13.09
C ASP A 918 23.10 3.30 -13.10
N THR A 919 22.88 4.49 -13.66
CA THR A 919 23.89 5.56 -13.76
C THR A 919 23.44 6.90 -13.16
N GLY A 920 22.20 6.96 -12.66
CA GLY A 920 21.55 8.17 -12.16
C GLY A 920 22.04 8.59 -10.78
N ASP A 921 21.56 9.75 -10.34
CA ASP A 921 21.82 10.27 -9.00
C ASP A 921 21.26 9.34 -7.93
N VAL A 922 22.15 8.83 -7.07
CA VAL A 922 21.86 7.84 -6.02
C VAL A 922 20.94 8.39 -4.91
N SER A 923 20.85 9.71 -4.73
CA SER A 923 20.08 10.31 -3.63
C SER A 923 18.56 10.06 -3.74
N MET A 924 18.04 9.93 -4.95
CA MET A 924 16.63 9.61 -5.22
C MET A 924 16.58 8.64 -6.41
N ASN A 925 16.83 7.36 -6.14
CA ASN A 925 17.00 6.33 -7.15
C ASN A 925 16.56 4.93 -6.69
N SER A 926 15.27 4.69 -6.74
CA SER A 926 14.67 3.39 -6.46
C SER A 926 14.76 2.45 -7.67
N PHE A 927 15.13 1.19 -7.43
CA PHE A 927 15.04 0.12 -8.44
C PHE A 927 13.70 -0.62 -8.38
N ASN A 928 12.73 -0.13 -7.60
CA ASN A 928 11.41 -0.71 -7.45
C ASN A 928 10.31 0.36 -7.31
N HIS A 929 9.93 0.93 -8.45
CA HIS A 929 8.95 2.01 -8.57
C HIS A 929 7.97 1.67 -9.70
N TYR A 930 6.67 1.63 -9.43
CA TYR A 930 5.71 1.14 -10.43
C TYR A 930 5.33 2.17 -11.50
N ALA A 931 5.66 3.46 -11.34
CA ALA A 931 5.19 4.55 -12.21
C ALA A 931 5.52 4.33 -13.69
N LEU A 932 6.77 3.97 -14.02
CA LEU A 932 7.17 3.68 -15.40
C LEU A 932 6.60 2.34 -15.91
N GLY A 933 6.16 1.46 -15.01
CA GLY A 933 5.42 0.24 -15.33
C GLY A 933 3.96 0.47 -15.75
N ALA A 934 3.44 1.70 -15.61
CA ALA A 934 2.08 2.07 -15.99
C ALA A 934 1.76 1.88 -17.48
N VAL A 935 2.80 1.81 -18.32
CA VAL A 935 2.65 1.45 -19.74
C VAL A 935 2.01 0.08 -19.93
N CYS A 936 2.05 -0.82 -18.94
CA CYS A 936 1.48 -2.15 -19.06
C CYS A 936 -0.05 -2.14 -19.24
N GLY A 937 -0.75 -1.06 -18.88
CA GLY A 937 -2.16 -0.87 -19.24
C GLY A 937 -2.38 -0.86 -20.76
N PHE A 938 -1.43 -0.31 -21.53
CA PHE A 938 -1.45 -0.37 -22.99
C PHE A 938 -1.37 -1.82 -23.49
N LEU A 939 -0.62 -2.70 -22.81
CA LEU A 939 -0.53 -4.11 -23.19
C LEU A 939 -1.91 -4.79 -23.11
N TYR A 940 -2.65 -4.57 -22.02
CA TYR A 940 -4.01 -5.10 -21.91
C TYR A 940 -4.96 -4.47 -22.93
N ARG A 941 -5.08 -3.13 -22.94
CA ARG A 941 -6.08 -2.43 -23.78
C ARG A 941 -5.83 -2.53 -25.26
N ARG A 942 -4.56 -2.41 -25.68
CA ARG A 942 -4.20 -2.22 -27.09
C ARG A 942 -3.51 -3.43 -27.67
N VAL A 943 -2.57 -4.05 -26.97
CA VAL A 943 -1.89 -5.25 -27.52
C VAL A 943 -2.84 -6.45 -27.50
N THR A 944 -3.53 -6.71 -26.37
CA THR A 944 -4.49 -7.81 -26.27
C THR A 944 -5.93 -7.40 -26.58
N GLY A 945 -6.19 -6.08 -26.60
CA GLY A 945 -7.45 -5.51 -27.02
C GLY A 945 -8.51 -5.36 -25.95
N ILE A 946 -8.27 -5.69 -24.67
CA ILE A 946 -9.29 -5.70 -23.62
C ILE A 946 -9.41 -4.32 -22.97
N GLU A 947 -10.48 -3.58 -23.28
CA GLU A 947 -10.70 -2.23 -22.75
C GLU A 947 -12.13 -2.08 -22.21
N PRO A 948 -12.34 -1.81 -20.90
CA PRO A 948 -13.68 -1.65 -20.34
C PRO A 948 -14.37 -0.39 -20.88
N ILE A 949 -15.64 -0.52 -21.29
CA ILE A 949 -16.49 0.60 -21.76
C ILE A 949 -17.45 1.04 -20.65
N THR A 950 -17.98 0.08 -19.90
CA THR A 950 -18.88 0.34 -18.76
C THR A 950 -18.37 -0.34 -17.50
N PRO A 951 -18.73 0.18 -16.31
CA PRO A 951 -18.33 -0.40 -15.03
C PRO A 951 -18.54 -1.91 -14.91
N GLY A 952 -17.55 -2.59 -14.31
CA GLY A 952 -17.56 -4.02 -14.07
C GLY A 952 -17.52 -4.87 -15.35
N PHE A 953 -17.00 -4.33 -16.45
CA PHE A 953 -16.95 -4.99 -17.76
C PHE A 953 -18.32 -5.43 -18.32
N GLY A 954 -19.40 -4.72 -17.98
CA GLY A 954 -20.72 -4.98 -18.57
C GLY A 954 -20.72 -4.87 -20.11
N ALA A 955 -19.92 -3.93 -20.61
CA ALA A 955 -19.47 -3.84 -21.99
C ALA A 955 -17.98 -3.52 -22.01
N PHE A 956 -17.26 -4.10 -22.96
CA PHE A 956 -15.84 -3.84 -23.19
C PHE A 956 -15.53 -3.92 -24.68
N ARG A 957 -14.49 -3.22 -25.10
CA ARG A 957 -13.95 -3.30 -26.46
C ARG A 957 -12.99 -4.48 -26.56
N VAL A 958 -12.96 -5.09 -27.73
CA VAL A 958 -11.93 -6.06 -28.17
C VAL A 958 -11.30 -5.53 -29.45
N ALA A 959 -10.19 -4.81 -29.32
CA ALA A 959 -9.51 -4.16 -30.44
C ALA A 959 -7.98 -4.35 -30.39
N PRO A 960 -7.48 -5.59 -30.55
CA PRO A 960 -6.04 -5.86 -30.51
C PRO A 960 -5.31 -5.22 -31.68
N LEU A 961 -4.19 -4.57 -31.38
CA LEU A 961 -3.20 -4.10 -32.34
C LEU A 961 -2.23 -5.25 -32.65
N ILE A 962 -2.32 -5.79 -33.85
CA ILE A 962 -1.54 -6.94 -34.29
C ILE A 962 -0.26 -6.44 -34.98
N ASP A 963 0.86 -6.48 -34.26
CA ASP A 963 2.20 -6.24 -34.81
C ASP A 963 2.92 -7.58 -35.02
N ARG A 964 3.40 -7.83 -36.24
CA ARG A 964 4.07 -9.09 -36.62
C ARG A 964 5.33 -9.35 -35.79
N ARG A 965 5.98 -8.34 -35.23
CA ARG A 965 7.18 -8.50 -34.40
C ARG A 965 6.90 -9.26 -33.10
N LEU A 966 5.67 -9.21 -32.59
CA LEU A 966 5.28 -9.98 -31.41
C LEU A 966 4.91 -11.44 -31.71
N GLN A 967 4.53 -11.75 -32.96
CA GLN A 967 4.01 -13.05 -33.45
C GLN A 967 2.68 -13.51 -32.81
N SER A 968 2.52 -13.34 -31.50
CA SER A 968 1.32 -13.64 -30.74
C SER A 968 1.24 -12.79 -29.47
N ALA A 969 0.02 -12.50 -29.03
CA ALA A 969 -0.22 -11.96 -27.71
C ALA A 969 -1.63 -12.32 -27.21
N GLY A 970 -1.80 -12.38 -25.90
CA GLY A 970 -3.08 -12.61 -25.28
C GLY A 970 -3.11 -12.24 -23.80
N ALA A 971 -4.32 -12.09 -23.26
CA ALA A 971 -4.52 -11.87 -21.85
C ALA A 971 -5.73 -12.63 -21.31
N THR A 972 -5.67 -12.92 -20.01
CA THR A 972 -6.82 -13.34 -19.21
C THR A 972 -7.09 -12.28 -18.15
N VAL A 973 -8.35 -11.89 -17.98
CA VAL A 973 -8.80 -10.96 -16.92
C VAL A 973 -10.03 -11.55 -16.22
N ASP A 974 -9.90 -11.91 -14.95
CA ASP A 974 -11.00 -12.41 -14.11
C ASP A 974 -11.82 -11.24 -13.53
N SER A 975 -12.66 -10.61 -14.38
CA SER A 975 -13.48 -9.44 -14.02
C SER A 975 -14.58 -9.74 -12.99
N ALA A 976 -15.26 -8.68 -12.51
CA ALA A 976 -16.44 -8.79 -11.64
C ALA A 976 -17.57 -9.65 -12.23
N ARG A 977 -17.66 -9.77 -13.56
CA ARG A 977 -18.67 -10.59 -14.26
C ARG A 977 -18.18 -11.97 -14.67
N GLY A 978 -16.90 -12.26 -14.50
CA GLY A 978 -16.26 -13.51 -14.90
C GLY A 978 -15.08 -13.30 -15.83
N ARG A 979 -14.54 -14.41 -16.32
CA ARG A 979 -13.31 -14.42 -17.12
C ARG A 979 -13.52 -13.84 -18.51
N ILE A 980 -12.69 -12.85 -18.84
CA ILE A 980 -12.46 -12.36 -20.19
C ILE A 980 -11.13 -12.94 -20.67
N GLU A 981 -11.08 -13.38 -21.92
CA GLU A 981 -9.84 -13.87 -22.52
C GLU A 981 -9.72 -13.37 -23.96
N THR A 982 -8.53 -12.91 -24.34
CA THR A 982 -8.17 -12.67 -25.73
C THR A 982 -6.86 -13.34 -26.04
N ASN A 983 -6.73 -13.93 -27.23
CA ASN A 983 -5.50 -14.54 -27.69
C ASN A 983 -5.44 -14.46 -29.21
N TRP A 984 -4.47 -13.72 -29.75
CA TRP A 984 -4.23 -13.66 -31.18
C TRP A 984 -2.88 -14.24 -31.57
N GLN A 985 -2.84 -14.86 -32.74
CA GLN A 985 -1.62 -15.42 -33.34
C GLN A 985 -1.59 -15.10 -34.83
N VAL A 986 -0.42 -14.66 -35.31
CA VAL A 986 -0.16 -14.43 -36.73
C VAL A 986 0.17 -15.77 -37.42
N SER A 987 -0.45 -16.00 -38.57
CA SER A 987 -0.20 -17.16 -39.44
C SER A 987 -0.26 -16.70 -40.90
N GLY A 988 0.91 -16.55 -41.53
CA GLY A 988 1.02 -16.04 -42.89
C GLY A 988 0.58 -14.57 -43.01
N ASP A 989 -0.42 -14.32 -43.86
CA ASP A 989 -1.04 -13.01 -44.10
C ASP A 989 -2.26 -12.75 -43.19
N ARG A 990 -2.60 -13.67 -42.30
CA ARG A 990 -3.75 -13.58 -41.41
C ARG A 990 -3.35 -13.63 -39.94
N ALA A 991 -4.25 -13.18 -39.08
CA ALA A 991 -4.20 -13.49 -37.66
C ALA A 991 -5.52 -14.10 -37.19
N VAL A 992 -5.42 -15.10 -36.31
CA VAL A 992 -6.57 -15.74 -35.66
C VAL A 992 -6.67 -15.18 -34.25
N LEU A 993 -7.83 -14.61 -33.90
CA LEU A 993 -8.16 -14.07 -32.59
C LEU A 993 -9.23 -14.94 -31.92
N LYS A 994 -8.90 -15.49 -30.75
CA LYS A 994 -9.85 -16.14 -29.84
C LYS A 994 -10.30 -15.14 -28.79
N VAL A 995 -11.59 -15.11 -28.50
CA VAL A 995 -12.20 -14.21 -27.51
C VAL A 995 -13.16 -14.99 -26.62
N ARG A 996 -13.02 -14.84 -25.30
CA ARG A 996 -14.02 -15.31 -24.32
C ARG A 996 -14.72 -14.11 -23.70
N VAL A 997 -16.04 -14.10 -23.79
CA VAL A 997 -16.91 -13.09 -23.18
C VAL A 997 -17.69 -13.75 -22.03
N PRO A 998 -17.62 -13.23 -20.79
CA PRO A 998 -18.36 -13.80 -19.67
C PRO A 998 -19.87 -13.60 -19.82
N ALA A 999 -20.66 -14.40 -19.10
CA ALA A 999 -22.11 -14.24 -19.06
C ALA A 999 -22.50 -12.82 -18.61
N ASN A 1000 -23.65 -12.34 -19.09
CA ASN A 1000 -24.19 -11.02 -18.75
C ASN A 1000 -23.26 -9.85 -19.11
N SER A 1001 -22.40 -10.04 -20.11
CA SER A 1001 -21.48 -9.04 -20.66
C SER A 1001 -21.52 -9.05 -22.18
N ARG A 1002 -21.09 -7.95 -22.81
CA ARG A 1002 -20.93 -7.84 -24.27
C ARG A 1002 -19.55 -7.33 -24.65
N ALA A 1003 -19.01 -7.81 -25.77
CA ALA A 1003 -17.77 -7.29 -26.35
C ALA A 1003 -18.02 -6.57 -27.67
N GLU A 1004 -17.53 -5.34 -27.79
CA GLU A 1004 -17.50 -4.58 -29.05
C GLU A 1004 -16.17 -4.86 -29.75
N VAL A 1005 -16.20 -5.77 -30.73
CA VAL A 1005 -14.99 -6.15 -31.48
C VAL A 1005 -14.76 -5.14 -32.60
N VAL A 1006 -13.55 -4.58 -32.64
CA VAL A 1006 -13.10 -3.65 -33.69
C VAL A 1006 -11.75 -4.13 -34.23
N LEU A 1007 -11.77 -4.66 -35.45
CA LEU A 1007 -10.60 -5.09 -36.22
C LEU A 1007 -10.58 -4.31 -37.56
N PRO A 1008 -9.43 -4.21 -38.26
CA PRO A 1008 -9.30 -3.41 -39.48
C PRO A 1008 -10.42 -3.57 -40.52
N THR A 1009 -10.92 -4.80 -40.72
CA THR A 1009 -11.96 -5.12 -41.69
C THR A 1009 -13.25 -5.65 -41.05
N LEU A 1010 -13.39 -5.58 -39.71
CA LEU A 1010 -14.51 -6.19 -39.00
C LEU A 1010 -14.90 -5.38 -37.75
N ALA A 1011 -16.13 -4.89 -37.72
CA ALA A 1011 -16.76 -4.35 -36.52
C ALA A 1011 -18.01 -5.18 -36.19
N ARG A 1012 -18.07 -5.80 -35.00
CA ARG A 1012 -19.24 -6.58 -34.56
C ARG A 1012 -19.39 -6.63 -33.04
N SER A 1013 -20.61 -6.85 -32.56
CA SER A 1013 -20.89 -7.13 -31.15
C SER A 1013 -20.88 -8.64 -30.89
N LEU A 1014 -20.25 -9.06 -29.79
CA LEU A 1014 -20.27 -10.43 -29.28
C LEU A 1014 -21.02 -10.49 -27.96
N GLY A 1015 -21.92 -11.46 -27.84
CA GLY A 1015 -22.46 -11.87 -26.54
C GLY A 1015 -21.53 -12.85 -25.81
N ALA A 1016 -21.98 -13.31 -24.64
CA ALA A 1016 -21.28 -14.31 -23.83
C ALA A 1016 -20.91 -15.58 -24.62
N GLY A 1017 -19.77 -16.18 -24.32
CA GLY A 1017 -19.29 -17.42 -24.94
C GLY A 1017 -17.87 -17.30 -25.49
N GLU A 1018 -17.45 -18.34 -26.19
CA GLU A 1018 -16.16 -18.42 -26.86
C GLU A 1018 -16.32 -18.16 -28.35
N HIS A 1019 -15.47 -17.30 -28.91
CA HIS A 1019 -15.53 -16.85 -30.29
C HIS A 1019 -14.15 -16.98 -30.92
N THR A 1020 -14.11 -17.38 -32.20
CA THR A 1020 -12.89 -17.36 -33.01
C THR A 1020 -13.13 -16.48 -34.22
N LEU A 1021 -12.21 -15.56 -34.46
CA LEU A 1021 -12.24 -14.58 -35.54
C LEU A 1021 -10.94 -14.70 -36.34
N SER A 1022 -11.02 -14.52 -37.66
CA SER A 1022 -9.85 -14.41 -38.52
C SER A 1022 -9.82 -13.01 -39.10
N VAL A 1023 -8.65 -12.39 -39.13
CA VAL A 1023 -8.44 -11.06 -39.74
C VAL A 1023 -7.33 -11.13 -40.78
N SER A 1024 -7.52 -10.43 -41.90
CA SER A 1024 -6.45 -10.19 -42.88
C SER A 1024 -5.50 -9.14 -42.31
N LEU A 1025 -4.20 -9.37 -42.41
CA LEU A 1025 -3.14 -8.40 -42.08
C LEU A 1025 -2.69 -7.61 -43.31
N THR A 1026 -3.13 -8.02 -44.50
CA THR A 1026 -3.01 -7.26 -45.74
C THR A 1026 -4.22 -6.35 -45.92
N PRO A 1027 -4.02 -5.07 -46.28
CA PRO A 1027 -5.08 -4.09 -46.51
C PRO A 1027 -6.14 -4.53 -47.51
#